data_AF-A0AAD5USB1-F1
#
_entry.id   AF-A0AAD5USB1-F1
#
_cell.length_a   1.000
_cell.length_b   1.000
_cell.length_c   1.000
_cell.angle_alpha   90.00
_cell.angle_beta   90.00
_cell.angle_gamma   90.00
#
_symmetry.space_group_name_H-M   'P 1'
#
loop_
_entity.id
_entity.type
_entity.pdbx_description
1 polymer ?
#
loop_
_entity_poly.entity_id
_entity_poly.type
_entity_poly.pdbx_seq_one_letter_code
_entity_poly.pdbx_strand_id
1 'polypeptide(L)'
;MLAGASSAAPSRQLTPSLSSSSQQSQSQGSSNPLSIRLYKVLAANFDDDATKDALNTLSELYSSSPTTSGVPNGKKKAKDVGGDDSDGDEEEDDSEGEVDSNKRRFGHSVYTVAGETIPGEIAGRARKNLKRDVEAKLAESSRRFLHAFAEVDKQLDTLQDHIGAMRSRVDEAQAHLHQTNEACRSLLDRAGSLREQRQDIATRQSIVSLFLDRFTLSKEEVEAITSREVPVGKRFFSAMNKTERIQLDCRVLMSGESGSTRAGLDILTATSAYLEQAYDKIFRWCSFEFRQMGKDATLEVGTAMREAVRRLQQRTELLTEALTYLSQTRQATLLSGFTDALTRGGPGGLPRPIELHAHDPMRYVGDMLAWVHQAIAAEREFLEALFDVKGDGRMVGSVRTFKKSEEEEWMSELMDAAVGKLCTPLKVRVQQTVRSQESSITLYKIANLLQFYSLTMQRTIGEEAALSKTLNDMTNMAYHVFFEAIQNQGRVLLHAKLELEDSSVSPPLTVLDHAQVLREIMVVYQSSLAEGESIEDQVDGFKDILEKMVDPAVEMCMTSSDEKQKLRPKWDRSVFVLNTLSYVQSVLEPFSFTTDKQSMLEGLIESRVMQLIEEHYASVIVDTGLGEIIEVWKTRKANEPLARLPNASTPRIQAALHKFSVWLAGMTVDHSPRLGQLMVQSLATRIHQAALERLIYTYKWFCEEVRNPENRYEAAATLLGSERPFGQVHLLWQIFGIEEKEEGDEEEEEDDEEGSEEESGEEGEEESDEDEE
;
A
#
# COMPACT_ATOMS: atom_id res chain seq x y z
N MET A 1 -22.70 -12.83 39.23
CA MET A 1 -23.20 -11.72 40.08
C MET A 1 -24.07 -10.87 39.16
N LEU A 2 -25.39 -10.77 39.35
CA LEU A 2 -26.14 -10.12 40.45
C LEU A 2 -26.04 -8.57 40.42
N ALA A 3 -27.11 -7.78 40.50
CA ALA A 3 -28.56 -8.06 40.38
C ALA A 3 -29.42 -6.78 40.29
N GLY A 4 -30.63 -6.89 39.72
CA GLY A 4 -31.81 -6.06 40.04
C GLY A 4 -31.97 -4.73 39.28
N ALA A 5 -33.18 -4.22 38.99
CA ALA A 5 -34.55 -4.72 39.21
C ALA A 5 -35.46 -4.11 38.11
N SER A 6 -36.34 -4.87 37.41
CA SER A 6 -37.69 -5.32 37.80
C SER A 6 -38.72 -4.18 37.99
N SER A 7 -39.94 -4.17 37.42
CA SER A 7 -40.59 -5.01 36.38
C SER A 7 -41.96 -4.37 35.97
N ALA A 8 -42.80 -5.15 35.25
CA ALA A 8 -44.27 -5.05 35.12
C ALA A 8 -44.87 -4.58 33.77
N ALA A 9 -45.51 -5.54 33.11
CA ALA A 9 -46.65 -5.45 32.17
C ALA A 9 -47.75 -6.40 32.75
N PRO A 10 -48.95 -6.64 32.14
CA PRO A 10 -49.42 -6.21 30.83
C PRO A 10 -50.92 -5.78 30.73
N SER A 11 -51.36 -5.54 29.49
CA SER A 11 -52.68 -5.79 28.85
C SER A 11 -54.00 -5.85 29.66
N ARG A 12 -55.06 -5.25 29.08
CA ARG A 12 -56.45 -5.70 29.29
C ARG A 12 -57.35 -5.48 28.07
N GLN A 13 -58.36 -6.34 27.91
CA GLN A 13 -59.37 -6.30 26.83
C GLN A 13 -60.79 -6.03 27.39
N LEU A 14 -61.65 -5.52 26.51
CA LEU A 14 -63.11 -5.75 26.36
C LEU A 14 -64.01 -6.15 27.57
N THR A 15 -65.07 -5.35 27.78
CA THR A 15 -66.51 -5.66 28.00
C THR A 15 -66.96 -7.08 28.45
N PRO A 16 -68.09 -7.27 29.22
CA PRO A 16 -69.33 -6.47 29.12
C PRO A 16 -70.26 -6.30 30.38
N SER A 17 -71.35 -5.54 30.17
CA SER A 17 -72.76 -5.75 30.61
C SER A 17 -73.25 -5.73 32.08
N LEU A 18 -74.34 -4.94 32.25
CA LEU A 18 -75.60 -5.18 32.97
C LEU A 18 -75.71 -5.12 34.51
N SER A 19 -76.64 -4.28 34.96
CA SER A 19 -77.47 -4.50 36.16
C SER A 19 -78.91 -4.02 35.92
N SER A 20 -79.87 -4.93 36.05
CA SER A 20 -81.34 -4.77 35.96
C SER A 20 -81.96 -4.81 37.38
N SER A 21 -83.24 -4.54 37.68
CA SER A 21 -84.36 -3.78 37.05
C SER A 21 -85.55 -3.78 38.06
N SER A 22 -86.68 -3.15 37.72
CA SER A 22 -88.04 -3.38 38.31
C SER A 22 -88.29 -2.76 39.73
N GLN A 23 -89.25 -1.83 39.90
CA GLN A 23 -90.69 -2.00 40.25
C GLN A 23 -90.95 -2.41 41.73
N GLN A 24 -92.04 -2.03 42.44
CA GLN A 24 -93.30 -1.36 42.05
C GLN A 24 -94.02 -0.65 43.25
N SER A 25 -94.95 0.27 42.94
CA SER A 25 -96.19 0.71 43.65
C SER A 25 -96.37 0.61 45.19
N GLN A 26 -96.95 1.68 45.79
CA GLN A 26 -98.33 1.72 46.36
C GLN A 26 -98.76 3.14 46.80
N SER A 27 -99.91 3.32 47.48
CA SER A 27 -100.76 4.53 47.40
C SER A 27 -101.42 5.02 48.72
N GLN A 28 -102.18 6.13 48.62
CA GLN A 28 -103.17 6.72 49.56
C GLN A 28 -102.74 7.85 50.54
N GLY A 29 -103.29 9.05 50.31
CA GLY A 29 -104.38 9.60 51.15
C GLY A 29 -104.09 10.57 52.32
N SER A 30 -104.40 11.86 52.13
CA SER A 30 -104.95 12.76 53.18
C SER A 30 -105.70 13.95 52.52
N SER A 31 -106.46 14.76 53.30
CA SER A 31 -107.68 15.44 52.80
C SER A 31 -107.73 16.98 52.90
N ASN A 32 -108.76 17.57 52.29
CA ASN A 32 -108.92 19.00 51.95
C ASN A 32 -109.60 19.85 53.07
N PRO A 33 -109.02 20.99 53.49
CA PRO A 33 -109.60 21.89 54.50
C PRO A 33 -110.51 23.01 53.96
N LEU A 34 -110.58 23.29 52.66
CA LEU A 34 -111.43 24.38 52.12
C LEU A 34 -112.92 24.01 52.04
N SER A 35 -113.24 22.76 52.34
CA SER A 35 -114.52 22.30 52.90
C SER A 35 -115.09 23.23 53.99
N ILE A 36 -114.23 23.91 54.77
CA ILE A 36 -114.60 24.90 55.78
C ILE A 36 -115.33 26.13 55.19
N ARG A 37 -115.02 26.58 53.95
CA ARG A 37 -115.72 27.75 53.37
C ARG A 37 -117.12 27.41 52.84
N LEU A 38 -117.33 26.20 52.30
CA LEU A 38 -118.68 25.69 52.03
C LEU A 38 -119.51 25.62 53.32
N TYR A 39 -118.89 25.18 54.42
CA TYR A 39 -119.50 25.12 55.75
C TYR A 39 -119.93 26.49 56.34
N LYS A 40 -119.42 27.62 55.83
CA LYS A 40 -119.77 28.95 56.37
C LYS A 40 -120.93 29.63 55.63
N VAL A 41 -121.18 29.29 54.37
CA VAL A 41 -122.28 29.89 53.56
C VAL A 41 -123.57 29.06 53.64
N LEU A 42 -123.46 27.74 53.82
CA LEU A 42 -124.63 26.85 53.99
C LEU A 42 -125.19 26.80 55.43
N ALA A 43 -124.68 27.61 56.35
CA ALA A 43 -124.93 27.50 57.80
C ALA A 43 -125.76 28.66 58.41
N ALA A 44 -126.40 29.49 57.59
CA ALA A 44 -127.30 30.55 58.05
C ALA A 44 -128.71 30.35 57.46
N ASN A 45 -129.70 30.11 58.32
CA ASN A 45 -131.11 30.04 57.93
C ASN A 45 -131.68 31.45 57.73
N PHE A 46 -132.70 31.55 56.87
CA PHE A 46 -133.47 32.78 56.66
C PHE A 46 -134.42 33.06 57.84
N ASP A 47 -134.00 33.88 58.79
CA ASP A 47 -134.87 34.56 59.78
C ASP A 47 -134.18 35.82 60.37
N ASP A 48 -133.46 36.56 59.53
CA ASP A 48 -132.75 37.80 59.90
C ASP A 48 -133.58 39.03 59.52
N ASP A 49 -133.79 39.96 60.46
CA ASP A 49 -134.54 41.20 60.23
C ASP A 49 -133.88 42.09 59.16
N ALA A 50 -132.58 41.98 58.93
CA ALA A 50 -131.91 42.62 57.79
C ALA A 50 -132.51 42.22 56.43
N THR A 51 -133.11 41.02 56.32
CA THR A 51 -133.81 40.58 55.10
C THR A 51 -135.26 41.06 55.01
N LYS A 52 -135.91 41.39 56.13
CA LYS A 52 -137.19 42.12 56.14
C LYS A 52 -136.98 43.57 55.76
N ASP A 53 -135.94 44.22 56.26
CA ASP A 53 -135.58 45.58 55.87
C ASP A 53 -135.10 45.66 54.41
N ALA A 54 -134.45 44.62 53.87
CA ALA A 54 -134.20 44.52 52.44
C ALA A 54 -135.50 44.45 51.59
N LEU A 55 -136.57 43.85 52.10
CA LEU A 55 -137.88 43.82 51.42
C LEU A 55 -138.67 45.13 51.62
N ASN A 56 -138.55 45.78 52.77
CA ASN A 56 -139.15 47.10 53.02
C ASN A 56 -138.48 48.19 52.17
N THR A 57 -137.15 48.24 52.12
CA THR A 57 -136.40 49.22 51.28
C THR A 57 -136.60 48.99 49.78
N LEU A 58 -136.86 47.74 49.34
CA LEU A 58 -137.31 47.48 47.97
C LEU A 58 -138.73 47.98 47.68
N SER A 59 -139.57 48.22 48.70
CA SER A 59 -140.91 48.82 48.50
C SER A 59 -140.83 50.33 48.26
N GLU A 60 -139.91 51.04 48.93
CA GLU A 60 -139.69 52.49 48.76
C GLU A 60 -139.12 52.85 47.38
N LEU A 61 -138.40 51.91 46.73
CA LEU A 61 -137.78 52.12 45.43
C LEU A 61 -138.79 52.30 44.27
N TYR A 62 -140.09 52.04 44.51
CA TYR A 62 -141.16 52.30 43.53
C TYR A 62 -141.72 53.74 43.60
N SER A 63 -141.09 54.64 44.36
CA SER A 63 -141.51 56.05 44.56
C SER A 63 -140.46 57.13 44.19
N SER A 64 -140.32 57.39 42.88
CA SER A 64 -140.05 58.72 42.24
C SER A 64 -138.79 59.59 42.50
N SER A 65 -137.92 59.73 41.47
CA SER A 65 -137.15 60.96 41.03
C SER A 65 -136.09 61.61 41.98
N PRO A 66 -135.29 62.67 41.61
CA PRO A 66 -135.09 63.41 40.35
C PRO A 66 -133.60 63.60 39.86
N THR A 67 -132.97 64.81 39.92
CA THR A 67 -131.99 65.32 38.89
C THR A 67 -130.79 66.23 39.32
N THR A 68 -129.86 66.51 38.36
CA THR A 68 -129.06 67.77 38.08
C THR A 68 -127.73 68.23 38.79
N SER A 69 -126.65 68.43 37.98
CA SER A 69 -125.67 69.58 37.88
C SER A 69 -124.56 69.93 38.93
N GLY A 70 -123.39 70.48 38.48
CA GLY A 70 -122.43 71.32 39.27
C GLY A 70 -120.93 71.36 38.84
N VAL A 71 -120.25 72.54 38.75
CA VAL A 71 -118.79 72.73 38.37
C VAL A 71 -118.19 74.10 38.85
N PRO A 72 -116.98 74.19 39.47
CA PRO A 72 -116.08 75.38 39.26
C PRO A 72 -114.52 75.27 39.53
N ASN A 73 -113.68 75.41 38.47
CA ASN A 73 -112.58 76.41 38.23
C ASN A 73 -111.36 76.71 39.19
N GLY A 74 -110.15 76.98 38.63
CA GLY A 74 -108.93 77.55 39.28
C GLY A 74 -107.75 77.89 38.30
N LYS A 75 -106.82 78.85 38.59
CA LYS A 75 -105.79 79.39 37.63
C LYS A 75 -104.46 79.96 38.21
N LYS A 76 -103.33 79.83 37.46
CA LYS A 76 -102.13 80.72 37.21
C LYS A 76 -100.99 79.90 36.52
N LYS A 77 -100.37 80.21 35.35
CA LYS A 77 -99.34 81.22 34.93
C LYS A 77 -98.02 81.21 35.75
N ALA A 78 -96.78 81.29 35.21
CA ALA A 78 -96.17 81.47 33.85
C ALA A 78 -94.70 80.90 33.85
N LYS A 79 -93.69 81.10 32.95
CA LYS A 79 -93.40 82.00 31.79
C LYS A 79 -92.14 81.50 30.97
N ASP A 80 -92.03 81.91 29.68
CA ASP A 80 -90.81 82.14 28.83
C ASP A 80 -89.84 81.03 28.29
N VAL A 81 -89.48 81.19 26.99
CA VAL A 81 -88.27 80.78 26.19
C VAL A 81 -87.77 79.32 26.28
N GLY A 82 -87.47 78.57 25.20
CA GLY A 82 -87.58 78.81 23.73
C GLY A 82 -86.52 78.02 22.92
N GLY A 83 -86.94 77.31 21.85
CA GLY A 83 -86.09 76.49 20.94
C GLY A 83 -85.76 75.08 21.47
N ASP A 84 -85.40 74.07 20.66
CA ASP A 84 -85.57 73.84 19.20
C ASP A 84 -85.26 72.33 18.91
N ASP A 85 -85.62 71.80 17.73
CA ASP A 85 -85.42 70.38 17.25
C ASP A 85 -86.08 69.25 18.11
N SER A 86 -86.92 68.31 17.63
CA SER A 86 -87.00 67.44 16.43
C SER A 86 -86.32 66.05 16.61
N ASP A 87 -86.90 64.88 16.29
CA ASP A 87 -88.30 64.43 16.02
C ASP A 87 -88.32 62.86 15.98
N GLY A 88 -89.49 62.21 16.11
CA GLY A 88 -89.74 60.81 15.69
C GLY A 88 -89.32 59.73 16.72
N ASP A 89 -90.17 59.05 17.49
CA ASP A 89 -91.56 58.55 17.36
C ASP A 89 -91.66 57.18 16.63
N GLU A 90 -92.04 56.12 17.36
CA GLU A 90 -93.38 55.46 17.43
C GLU A 90 -93.63 54.50 16.24
N GLU A 91 -93.90 53.18 16.34
CA GLU A 91 -94.54 52.24 17.31
C GLU A 91 -96.07 52.07 17.25
N GLU A 92 -96.48 50.79 17.31
CA GLU A 92 -97.82 50.21 17.49
C GLU A 92 -98.92 50.45 16.41
N ASP A 93 -100.09 49.82 16.62
CA ASP A 93 -100.88 49.11 15.58
C ASP A 93 -102.42 49.31 15.74
N ASP A 94 -103.21 48.49 15.06
CA ASP A 94 -104.48 47.86 15.49
C ASP A 94 -105.82 48.27 14.81
N SER A 95 -106.46 47.24 14.24
CA SER A 95 -107.89 46.90 14.38
C SER A 95 -108.98 47.21 13.33
N GLU A 96 -110.04 46.42 13.48
CA GLU A 96 -111.16 46.02 12.60
C GLU A 96 -112.22 47.11 12.30
N GLY A 97 -113.08 46.93 11.27
CA GLY A 97 -114.36 47.67 11.15
C GLY A 97 -115.11 47.59 9.81
N GLU A 98 -116.41 47.24 9.82
CA GLU A 98 -117.26 47.04 8.62
C GLU A 98 -118.52 47.97 8.53
N VAL A 99 -119.19 47.93 7.36
CA VAL A 99 -120.51 48.44 6.88
C VAL A 99 -121.58 48.81 7.96
N ASP A 100 -122.56 49.74 7.82
CA ASP A 100 -123.32 50.23 6.63
C ASP A 100 -124.23 51.49 6.89
N SER A 101 -124.85 51.99 5.81
CA SER A 101 -126.19 52.60 5.61
C SER A 101 -126.77 53.86 6.32
N ASN A 102 -126.77 54.96 5.55
CA ASN A 102 -127.96 55.54 4.86
C ASN A 102 -129.14 56.27 5.61
N LYS A 103 -129.46 57.48 5.12
CA LYS A 103 -130.79 58.15 5.00
C LYS A 103 -131.58 58.72 6.22
N ARG A 104 -131.55 60.07 6.29
CA ARG A 104 -132.68 61.03 6.14
C ARG A 104 -134.00 60.92 6.98
N ARG A 105 -134.10 61.85 7.96
CA ARG A 105 -135.06 63.00 8.05
C ARG A 105 -136.59 62.79 8.27
N PHE A 106 -137.10 63.54 9.27
CA PHE A 106 -138.49 64.00 9.54
C PHE A 106 -139.55 63.02 10.10
N GLY A 107 -140.55 63.57 10.81
CA GLY A 107 -141.68 62.87 11.46
C GLY A 107 -142.79 63.85 11.95
N HIS A 108 -143.86 63.35 12.61
CA HIS A 108 -144.96 64.17 13.15
C HIS A 108 -145.77 63.53 14.32
N SER A 109 -146.71 64.28 14.90
CA SER A 109 -147.55 63.98 16.10
C SER A 109 -148.97 63.45 15.73
N VAL A 110 -149.83 62.88 16.61
CA VAL A 110 -150.82 63.58 17.50
C VAL A 110 -151.72 62.58 18.31
N TYR A 111 -152.17 63.01 19.51
CA TYR A 111 -153.21 62.57 20.50
C TYR A 111 -154.34 61.53 20.22
N THR A 112 -154.76 60.81 21.29
CA THR A 112 -156.14 60.32 21.72
C THR A 112 -156.00 59.45 23.02
N VAL A 113 -156.89 59.25 24.02
CA VAL A 113 -158.35 59.45 24.34
C VAL A 113 -159.30 58.32 23.85
N ALA A 114 -160.15 57.62 24.63
CA ALA A 114 -160.54 57.62 26.07
C ALA A 114 -160.33 56.21 26.75
N GLY A 115 -161.08 55.60 27.71
CA GLY A 115 -162.38 55.81 28.39
C GLY A 115 -162.68 54.74 29.49
N GLU A 116 -163.93 54.56 29.96
CA GLU A 116 -164.34 53.79 31.18
C GLU A 116 -165.38 52.63 30.92
N THR A 117 -166.02 51.85 31.84
CA THR A 117 -166.31 51.92 33.31
C THR A 117 -166.75 50.53 33.92
N ILE A 118 -166.74 50.38 35.26
CA ILE A 118 -167.50 49.43 36.15
C ILE A 118 -167.17 47.88 36.13
N PRO A 119 -167.26 47.14 37.28
CA PRO A 119 -166.27 46.07 37.58
C PRO A 119 -166.78 44.68 38.08
N GLY A 120 -165.89 43.65 38.08
CA GLY A 120 -165.98 42.55 39.07
C GLY A 120 -165.52 41.11 38.74
N GLU A 121 -164.32 40.83 38.19
CA GLU A 121 -163.95 39.41 37.83
C GLU A 121 -162.45 39.01 37.96
N ILE A 122 -161.59 39.83 38.56
CA ILE A 122 -160.16 39.91 38.14
C ILE A 122 -159.18 38.97 38.91
N ALA A 123 -159.65 38.02 39.72
CA ALA A 123 -158.79 37.09 40.48
C ALA A 123 -157.81 36.27 39.60
N GLY A 124 -158.18 35.95 38.35
CA GLY A 124 -157.32 35.20 37.43
C GLY A 124 -156.17 35.99 36.80
N ARG A 125 -156.23 37.33 36.76
CA ARG A 125 -155.31 38.16 35.94
C ARG A 125 -153.93 38.34 36.60
N ALA A 126 -153.86 38.33 37.93
CA ALA A 126 -152.63 38.53 38.68
C ALA A 126 -151.58 37.43 38.42
N ARG A 127 -152.01 36.15 38.30
CA ARG A 127 -151.08 35.02 38.12
C ARG A 127 -150.39 34.99 36.75
N LYS A 128 -150.95 35.64 35.72
CA LYS A 128 -150.40 35.62 34.36
C LYS A 128 -149.20 36.56 34.16
N ASN A 129 -149.12 37.63 34.95
CA ASN A 129 -148.10 38.67 34.74
C ASN A 129 -146.77 38.36 35.46
N LEU A 130 -146.82 37.73 36.65
CA LEU A 130 -145.62 37.45 37.46
C LEU A 130 -144.57 36.60 36.72
N LYS A 131 -145.01 35.58 35.96
CA LYS A 131 -144.10 34.64 35.29
C LYS A 131 -143.20 35.32 34.25
N ARG A 132 -143.79 36.20 33.42
CA ARG A 132 -143.10 36.83 32.28
C ARG A 132 -141.91 37.70 32.71
N ASP A 133 -142.06 38.41 33.82
CA ASP A 133 -141.09 39.42 34.22
C ASP A 133 -139.90 38.82 35.00
N VAL A 134 -140.04 37.57 35.50
CA VAL A 134 -138.91 36.75 36.02
C VAL A 134 -138.08 36.17 34.88
N GLU A 135 -138.72 35.65 33.83
CA GLU A 135 -138.05 35.08 32.66
C GLU A 135 -137.17 36.14 31.93
N ALA A 136 -137.62 37.40 31.91
CA ALA A 136 -136.87 38.52 31.32
C ALA A 136 -135.54 38.82 32.02
N LYS A 137 -135.51 38.90 33.36
CA LYS A 137 -134.28 39.24 34.11
C LYS A 137 -133.23 38.14 34.07
N LEU A 138 -133.64 36.86 34.04
CA LEU A 138 -132.70 35.75 33.91
C LEU A 138 -131.95 35.82 32.57
N ALA A 139 -132.68 36.05 31.46
CA ALA A 139 -132.10 36.14 30.12
C ALA A 139 -131.06 37.26 29.99
N GLU A 140 -131.25 38.41 30.65
CA GLU A 140 -130.29 39.51 30.63
C GLU A 140 -128.99 39.17 31.36
N SER A 141 -129.08 38.50 32.51
CA SER A 141 -127.90 38.10 33.30
C SER A 141 -127.02 37.08 32.56
N SER A 142 -127.62 36.05 31.95
CA SER A 142 -126.91 35.04 31.15
C SER A 142 -126.17 35.65 29.96
N ARG A 143 -126.75 36.68 29.33
CA ARG A 143 -126.17 37.34 28.15
C ARG A 143 -124.91 38.15 28.47
N ARG A 144 -124.78 38.68 29.70
CA ARG A 144 -123.56 39.37 30.15
C ARG A 144 -122.43 38.38 30.45
N PHE A 145 -122.75 37.22 31.02
CA PHE A 145 -121.74 36.15 31.26
C PHE A 145 -121.15 35.60 29.95
N LEU A 146 -121.98 35.40 28.92
CA LEU A 146 -121.50 34.96 27.60
C LEU A 146 -120.54 35.97 26.94
N HIS A 147 -120.79 37.28 27.10
CA HIS A 147 -119.89 38.30 26.55
C HIS A 147 -118.51 38.29 27.22
N ALA A 148 -118.46 38.13 28.56
CA ALA A 148 -117.20 38.06 29.29
C ALA A 148 -116.41 36.78 29.00
N PHE A 149 -117.09 35.65 28.74
CA PHE A 149 -116.41 34.42 28.32
C PHE A 149 -115.87 34.49 26.88
N ALA A 150 -116.58 35.12 25.94
CA ALA A 150 -116.13 35.27 24.56
C ALA A 150 -114.82 36.08 24.43
N GLU A 151 -114.61 37.06 25.32
CA GLU A 151 -113.38 37.85 25.41
C GLU A 151 -112.18 37.01 25.88
N VAL A 152 -112.42 36.10 26.85
CA VAL A 152 -111.40 35.12 27.31
C VAL A 152 -111.14 34.06 26.24
N ASP A 153 -112.14 33.62 25.49
CA ASP A 153 -112.01 32.68 24.37
C ASP A 153 -111.10 33.27 23.27
N LYS A 154 -111.36 34.50 22.80
CA LYS A 154 -110.52 35.18 21.78
C LYS A 154 -109.06 35.32 22.25
N GLN A 155 -108.83 35.59 23.54
CA GLN A 155 -107.47 35.61 24.12
C GLN A 155 -106.82 34.21 24.14
N LEU A 156 -107.56 33.16 24.46
CA LEU A 156 -107.05 31.79 24.52
C LEU A 156 -106.72 31.24 23.12
N ASP A 157 -107.52 31.59 22.10
CA ASP A 157 -107.20 31.33 20.69
C ASP A 157 -105.90 32.03 20.26
N THR A 158 -105.70 33.32 20.57
CA THR A 158 -104.42 34.00 20.23
C THR A 158 -103.21 33.37 20.90
N LEU A 159 -103.36 32.86 22.14
CA LEU A 159 -102.30 32.10 22.80
C LEU A 159 -102.03 30.76 22.10
N GLN A 160 -103.09 30.08 21.62
CA GLN A 160 -102.97 28.84 20.86
C GLN A 160 -102.27 29.06 19.51
N ASP A 161 -102.58 30.14 18.80
CA ASP A 161 -101.90 30.53 17.56
C ASP A 161 -100.43 30.88 17.80
N HIS A 162 -100.10 31.62 18.87
CA HIS A 162 -98.71 31.87 19.26
C HIS A 162 -97.94 30.59 19.64
N ILE A 163 -98.58 29.63 20.32
CA ILE A 163 -97.98 28.33 20.63
C ILE A 163 -97.81 27.48 19.35
N GLY A 164 -98.74 27.57 18.41
CA GLY A 164 -98.65 26.95 17.08
C GLY A 164 -97.49 27.52 16.26
N ALA A 165 -97.39 28.84 16.17
CA ALA A 165 -96.29 29.54 15.50
C ALA A 165 -94.93 29.26 16.15
N MET A 166 -94.87 29.21 17.49
CA MET A 166 -93.65 28.83 18.21
C MET A 166 -93.25 27.38 17.92
N ARG A 167 -94.20 26.44 17.87
CA ARG A 167 -93.93 25.06 17.45
C ARG A 167 -93.40 24.99 16.02
N SER A 168 -94.06 25.65 15.06
CA SER A 168 -93.58 25.71 13.67
C SER A 168 -92.13 26.19 13.60
N ARG A 169 -91.80 27.31 14.27
CA ARG A 169 -90.42 27.84 14.29
C ARG A 169 -89.42 26.94 15.01
N VAL A 170 -89.82 26.18 16.04
CA VAL A 170 -88.95 25.21 16.71
C VAL A 170 -88.72 23.96 15.84
N ASP A 171 -89.78 23.45 15.19
CA ASP A 171 -89.70 22.31 14.28
C ASP A 171 -88.90 22.67 13.00
N GLU A 172 -89.08 23.88 12.46
CA GLU A 172 -88.27 24.45 11.37
C GLU A 172 -86.80 24.62 11.77
N ALA A 173 -86.51 25.17 12.96
CA ALA A 173 -85.15 25.32 13.46
C ALA A 173 -84.48 23.96 13.73
N GLN A 174 -85.23 22.98 14.23
CA GLN A 174 -84.75 21.62 14.44
C GLN A 174 -84.53 20.89 13.11
N ALA A 175 -85.40 21.07 12.12
CA ALA A 175 -85.19 20.56 10.75
C ALA A 175 -83.95 21.18 10.09
N HIS A 176 -83.75 22.49 10.21
CA HIS A 176 -82.53 23.16 9.75
C HIS A 176 -81.28 22.67 10.49
N LEU A 177 -81.35 22.43 11.80
CA LEU A 177 -80.24 21.84 12.57
C LEU A 177 -79.92 20.41 12.14
N HIS A 178 -80.94 19.57 11.88
CA HIS A 178 -80.71 18.22 11.35
C HIS A 178 -80.09 18.27 9.95
N GLN A 179 -80.65 19.07 9.03
CA GLN A 179 -80.14 19.20 7.67
C GLN A 179 -78.71 19.76 7.64
N THR A 180 -78.40 20.77 8.46
CA THR A 180 -77.03 21.31 8.55
C THR A 180 -76.06 20.35 9.24
N ASN A 181 -76.51 19.53 10.20
CA ASN A 181 -75.68 18.50 10.83
C ASN A 181 -75.38 17.34 9.86
N GLU A 182 -76.35 16.89 9.06
CA GLU A 182 -76.12 15.90 8.00
C GLU A 182 -75.23 16.44 6.87
N ALA A 183 -75.40 17.71 6.48
CA ALA A 183 -74.50 18.40 5.56
C ALA A 183 -73.07 18.52 6.15
N CYS A 184 -72.93 18.92 7.41
CA CYS A 184 -71.63 18.97 8.10
C CYS A 184 -70.99 17.59 8.23
N ARG A 185 -71.77 16.54 8.50
CA ARG A 185 -71.29 15.16 8.62
C ARG A 185 -70.78 14.64 7.28
N SER A 186 -71.56 14.78 6.20
CA SER A 186 -71.11 14.40 4.85
C SER A 186 -69.93 15.23 4.35
N LEU A 187 -69.82 16.50 4.74
CA LEU A 187 -68.61 17.32 4.51
C LEU A 187 -67.41 16.85 5.35
N LEU A 188 -67.61 16.42 6.61
CA LEU A 188 -66.55 15.88 7.46
C LEU A 188 -66.05 14.52 6.96
N ASP A 189 -66.95 13.62 6.55
CA ASP A 189 -66.60 12.32 5.97
C ASP A 189 -65.85 12.49 4.63
N ARG A 190 -66.28 13.47 3.81
CA ARG A 190 -65.57 13.88 2.58
C ARG A 190 -64.21 14.55 2.88
N ALA A 191 -64.09 15.35 3.93
CA ALA A 191 -62.83 15.96 4.35
C ALA A 191 -61.87 14.95 5.00
N GLY A 192 -62.40 13.93 5.69
CA GLY A 192 -61.64 12.82 6.25
C GLY A 192 -61.03 11.96 5.15
N SER A 193 -61.86 11.46 4.23
CA SER A 193 -61.40 10.69 3.06
C SER A 193 -60.44 11.48 2.16
N LEU A 194 -60.65 12.79 1.95
CA LEU A 194 -59.68 13.64 1.25
C LEU A 194 -58.36 13.84 2.02
N ARG A 195 -58.38 13.86 3.36
CA ARG A 195 -57.15 13.92 4.18
C ARG A 195 -56.38 12.60 4.11
N GLU A 196 -57.08 11.48 4.19
CA GLU A 196 -56.51 10.13 4.06
C GLU A 196 -55.89 9.94 2.67
N GLN A 197 -56.62 10.26 1.60
CA GLN A 197 -56.10 10.27 0.23
C GLN A 197 -54.89 11.21 0.06
N ARG A 198 -54.91 12.41 0.69
CA ARG A 198 -53.75 13.31 0.64
C ARG A 198 -52.54 12.74 1.38
N GLN A 199 -52.75 12.03 2.49
CA GLN A 199 -51.68 11.36 3.23
C GLN A 199 -51.10 10.20 2.43
N ASP A 200 -51.96 9.38 1.78
CA ASP A 200 -51.57 8.31 0.87
C ASP A 200 -50.80 8.82 -0.35
N ILE A 201 -51.22 9.94 -0.93
CA ILE A 201 -50.49 10.59 -2.03
C ILE A 201 -49.15 11.13 -1.54
N ALA A 202 -49.08 11.72 -0.33
CA ALA A 202 -47.83 12.24 0.23
C ALA A 202 -46.82 11.12 0.60
N THR A 203 -47.28 9.99 1.15
CA THR A 203 -46.40 8.83 1.41
C THR A 203 -45.92 8.21 0.12
N ARG A 204 -46.80 8.03 -0.89
CA ARG A 204 -46.40 7.56 -2.23
C ARG A 204 -45.42 8.52 -2.91
N GLN A 205 -45.64 9.83 -2.81
CA GLN A 205 -44.72 10.85 -3.31
C GLN A 205 -43.34 10.76 -2.63
N SER A 206 -43.31 10.58 -1.31
CA SER A 206 -42.06 10.39 -0.55
C SER A 206 -41.34 9.08 -0.89
N ILE A 207 -42.08 8.01 -1.20
CA ILE A 207 -41.50 6.74 -1.67
C ILE A 207 -40.92 6.91 -3.08
N VAL A 208 -41.62 7.62 -3.97
CA VAL A 208 -41.15 7.90 -5.33
C VAL A 208 -39.93 8.83 -5.34
N SER A 209 -39.87 9.86 -4.48
CA SER A 209 -38.67 10.70 -4.37
C SER A 209 -37.48 9.89 -3.86
N LEU A 210 -37.64 9.13 -2.76
CA LEU A 210 -36.57 8.28 -2.22
C LEU A 210 -36.13 7.18 -3.21
N PHE A 211 -37.04 6.68 -4.06
CA PHE A 211 -36.70 5.77 -5.14
C PHE A 211 -35.86 6.48 -6.22
N LEU A 212 -36.28 7.66 -6.69
CA LEU A 212 -35.53 8.42 -7.69
C LEU A 212 -34.15 8.86 -7.17
N ASP A 213 -34.07 9.39 -5.94
CA ASP A 213 -32.82 9.83 -5.31
C ASP A 213 -31.81 8.68 -5.12
N ARG A 214 -32.31 7.45 -4.89
CA ARG A 214 -31.48 6.24 -4.71
C ARG A 214 -31.12 5.55 -6.02
N PHE A 215 -32.00 5.53 -7.01
CA PHE A 215 -31.83 4.74 -8.24
C PHE A 215 -31.57 5.58 -9.50
N THR A 216 -31.48 6.91 -9.40
CA THR A 216 -31.13 7.78 -10.53
C THR A 216 -29.96 8.71 -10.19
N LEU A 217 -29.27 9.16 -11.23
CA LEU A 217 -28.22 10.17 -11.15
C LEU A 217 -28.85 11.55 -11.37
N SER A 218 -28.42 12.52 -10.56
CA SER A 218 -28.74 13.93 -10.79
C SER A 218 -28.05 14.46 -12.04
N LYS A 219 -28.54 15.59 -12.57
CA LYS A 219 -27.98 16.20 -13.79
C LYS A 219 -26.49 16.54 -13.64
N GLU A 220 -26.06 17.01 -12.47
CA GLU A 220 -24.66 17.34 -12.17
C GLU A 220 -23.76 16.08 -12.12
N GLU A 221 -24.28 14.94 -11.64
CA GLU A 221 -23.55 13.67 -11.61
C GLU A 221 -23.43 13.07 -13.03
N VAL A 222 -24.49 13.15 -13.85
CA VAL A 222 -24.44 12.76 -15.27
C VAL A 222 -23.50 13.69 -16.04
N GLU A 223 -23.52 15.00 -15.81
CA GLU A 223 -22.60 15.96 -16.43
C GLU A 223 -21.15 15.68 -16.03
N ALA A 224 -20.87 15.38 -14.76
CA ALA A 224 -19.53 15.04 -14.30
C ALA A 224 -18.96 13.81 -15.02
N ILE A 225 -19.79 12.81 -15.31
CA ILE A 225 -19.40 11.62 -16.08
C ILE A 225 -19.25 11.93 -17.57
N THR A 226 -20.24 12.60 -18.19
CA THR A 226 -20.38 12.69 -19.65
C THR A 226 -19.71 13.91 -20.29
N SER A 227 -19.61 15.04 -19.58
CA SER A 227 -19.00 16.27 -20.11
C SER A 227 -17.49 16.13 -20.22
N ARG A 228 -16.92 16.68 -21.31
CA ARG A 228 -15.46 16.80 -21.50
C ARG A 228 -14.84 17.96 -20.72
N GLU A 229 -15.66 18.93 -20.30
CA GLU A 229 -15.19 20.15 -19.63
C GLU A 229 -14.93 19.93 -18.13
N VAL A 230 -15.61 18.94 -17.52
CA VAL A 230 -15.39 18.58 -16.11
C VAL A 230 -14.16 17.65 -16.02
N PRO A 231 -13.06 18.04 -15.36
CA PRO A 231 -11.87 17.22 -15.25
C PRO A 231 -12.07 15.99 -14.36
N VAL A 232 -11.24 14.96 -14.57
CA VAL A 232 -11.19 13.77 -13.71
C VAL A 232 -10.69 14.18 -12.32
N GLY A 233 -11.41 13.75 -11.28
CA GLY A 233 -11.15 14.20 -9.91
C GLY A 233 -12.33 13.92 -8.98
N LYS A 234 -12.29 14.47 -7.75
CA LYS A 234 -13.19 14.10 -6.64
C LYS A 234 -14.68 14.07 -7.01
N ARG A 235 -15.20 15.06 -7.75
CA ARG A 235 -16.62 15.10 -8.19
C ARG A 235 -16.97 13.93 -9.12
N PHE A 236 -16.16 13.71 -10.17
CA PHE A 236 -16.32 12.60 -11.11
C PHE A 236 -16.23 11.24 -10.39
N PHE A 237 -15.25 11.05 -9.51
CA PHE A 237 -15.11 9.82 -8.72
C PHE A 237 -16.29 9.57 -7.78
N SER A 238 -16.85 10.61 -7.14
CA SER A 238 -18.07 10.48 -6.34
C SER A 238 -19.30 10.10 -7.17
N ALA A 239 -19.45 10.68 -8.37
CA ALA A 239 -20.54 10.31 -9.29
C ALA A 239 -20.41 8.85 -9.75
N MET A 240 -19.21 8.41 -10.14
CA MET A 240 -18.93 7.02 -10.52
C MET A 240 -19.24 6.03 -9.39
N ASN A 241 -18.78 6.30 -8.15
CA ASN A 241 -19.11 5.48 -6.97
C ASN A 241 -20.63 5.38 -6.73
N LYS A 242 -21.39 6.46 -7.01
CA LYS A 242 -22.85 6.42 -6.93
C LYS A 242 -23.46 5.56 -8.03
N THR A 243 -22.95 5.64 -9.27
CA THR A 243 -23.40 4.78 -10.38
C THR A 243 -23.16 3.30 -10.09
N GLU A 244 -21.99 2.92 -9.57
CA GLU A 244 -21.69 1.56 -9.11
C GLU A 244 -22.65 1.11 -8.00
N ARG A 245 -22.91 1.98 -7.01
CA ARG A 245 -23.87 1.71 -5.94
C ARG A 245 -25.30 1.54 -6.45
N ILE A 246 -25.72 2.33 -7.45
CA ILE A 246 -27.03 2.16 -8.11
C ILE A 246 -27.10 0.78 -8.79
N GLN A 247 -26.06 0.33 -9.49
CA GLN A 247 -26.05 -1.01 -10.08
C GLN A 247 -26.17 -2.13 -9.04
N LEU A 248 -25.47 -2.00 -7.90
CA LEU A 248 -25.56 -2.97 -6.80
C LEU A 248 -26.96 -2.98 -6.17
N ASP A 249 -27.51 -1.80 -5.86
CA ASP A 249 -28.87 -1.67 -5.33
C ASP A 249 -29.92 -2.19 -6.33
N CYS A 250 -29.75 -1.96 -7.64
CA CYS A 250 -30.60 -2.52 -8.70
C CYS A 250 -30.50 -4.04 -8.81
N ARG A 251 -29.29 -4.61 -8.64
CA ARG A 251 -29.09 -6.06 -8.64
C ARG A 251 -29.81 -6.72 -7.45
N VAL A 252 -29.78 -6.08 -6.28
CA VAL A 252 -30.58 -6.49 -5.11
C VAL A 252 -32.08 -6.35 -5.40
N LEU A 253 -32.53 -5.23 -5.98
CA LEU A 253 -33.94 -5.00 -6.33
C LEU A 253 -34.51 -6.08 -7.27
N MET A 254 -33.71 -6.56 -8.24
CA MET A 254 -34.11 -7.64 -9.15
C MET A 254 -34.03 -9.06 -8.55
N SER A 255 -33.36 -9.23 -7.41
CA SER A 255 -33.24 -10.53 -6.72
C SER A 255 -34.40 -10.84 -5.75
N GLY A 256 -35.34 -9.91 -5.56
CA GLY A 256 -36.54 -10.13 -4.74
C GLY A 256 -37.61 -10.99 -5.42
N GLU A 257 -38.61 -11.41 -4.65
CA GLU A 257 -39.69 -12.34 -5.06
C GLU A 257 -40.53 -11.90 -6.28
N SER A 258 -40.40 -10.64 -6.73
CA SER A 258 -41.12 -10.08 -7.88
C SER A 258 -40.41 -10.26 -9.24
N GLY A 259 -39.18 -10.78 -9.24
CA GLY A 259 -38.38 -10.97 -10.46
C GLY A 259 -37.86 -9.66 -11.10
N SER A 260 -37.34 -9.77 -12.32
CA SER A 260 -36.71 -8.66 -13.06
C SER A 260 -37.73 -7.63 -13.55
N THR A 261 -38.05 -6.65 -12.69
CA THR A 261 -38.87 -5.50 -13.09
C THR A 261 -38.23 -4.75 -14.27
N ARG A 262 -39.04 -4.37 -15.27
CA ARG A 262 -38.56 -3.66 -16.46
C ARG A 262 -37.78 -2.39 -16.10
N ALA A 263 -38.27 -1.62 -15.13
CA ALA A 263 -37.58 -0.41 -14.66
C ALA A 263 -36.18 -0.73 -14.09
N GLY A 264 -35.99 -1.86 -13.41
CA GLY A 264 -34.66 -2.31 -12.95
C GLY A 264 -33.70 -2.61 -14.10
N LEU A 265 -34.18 -3.20 -15.20
CA LEU A 265 -33.39 -3.45 -16.41
C LEU A 265 -33.09 -2.14 -17.17
N ASP A 266 -34.07 -1.25 -17.31
CA ASP A 266 -33.91 0.04 -17.97
C ASP A 266 -32.93 0.96 -17.18
N ILE A 267 -32.92 0.91 -15.83
CA ILE A 267 -31.95 1.62 -14.99
C ILE A 267 -30.57 0.94 -15.03
N LEU A 268 -30.49 -0.39 -15.01
CA LEU A 268 -29.21 -1.11 -15.08
C LEU A 268 -28.49 -0.84 -16.42
N THR A 269 -29.22 -0.83 -17.53
CA THR A 269 -28.66 -0.54 -18.87
C THR A 269 -28.26 0.92 -19.03
N ALA A 270 -29.00 1.87 -18.46
CA ALA A 270 -28.59 3.28 -18.42
C ALA A 270 -27.33 3.48 -17.56
N THR A 271 -27.26 2.86 -16.38
CA THR A 271 -26.12 3.01 -15.46
C THR A 271 -24.89 2.23 -15.91
N SER A 272 -25.00 1.13 -16.66
CA SER A 272 -23.85 0.51 -17.31
C SER A 272 -23.32 1.38 -18.46
N ALA A 273 -24.20 1.96 -19.29
CA ALA A 273 -23.78 2.92 -20.31
C ALA A 273 -23.04 4.14 -19.72
N TYR A 274 -23.45 4.63 -18.55
CA TYR A 274 -22.70 5.68 -17.83
C TYR A 274 -21.38 5.20 -17.23
N LEU A 275 -21.26 3.94 -16.74
CA LEU A 275 -19.97 3.41 -16.29
C LEU A 275 -18.99 3.20 -17.44
N GLU A 276 -19.43 2.67 -18.60
CA GLU A 276 -18.55 2.57 -19.76
C GLU A 276 -18.05 3.95 -20.18
N GLN A 277 -18.93 4.96 -20.26
CA GLN A 277 -18.52 6.35 -20.54
C GLN A 277 -17.58 6.92 -19.45
N ALA A 278 -17.70 6.50 -18.19
CA ALA A 278 -16.77 6.87 -17.13
C ALA A 278 -15.39 6.22 -17.33
N TYR A 279 -15.31 4.91 -17.58
CA TYR A 279 -14.06 4.21 -17.88
C TYR A 279 -13.37 4.79 -19.13
N ASP A 280 -14.15 5.01 -20.19
CA ASP A 280 -13.73 5.58 -21.47
C ASP A 280 -13.31 7.06 -21.35
N LYS A 281 -13.76 7.77 -20.31
CA LYS A 281 -13.25 9.11 -19.93
C LYS A 281 -11.95 9.03 -19.11
N ILE A 282 -11.86 8.11 -18.14
CA ILE A 282 -10.64 7.89 -17.35
C ILE A 282 -9.49 7.46 -18.27
N PHE A 283 -9.72 6.47 -19.14
CA PHE A 283 -8.75 5.95 -20.10
C PHE A 283 -8.14 7.06 -20.96
N ARG A 284 -8.97 7.94 -21.53
CA ARG A 284 -8.50 9.08 -22.35
C ARG A 284 -7.72 10.10 -21.54
N TRP A 285 -8.12 10.35 -20.30
CA TRP A 285 -7.40 11.26 -19.41
C TRP A 285 -6.03 10.68 -19.01
N CYS A 286 -5.98 9.45 -18.49
CA CYS A 286 -4.72 8.77 -18.17
C CYS A 286 -3.79 8.70 -19.38
N SER A 287 -4.31 8.34 -20.55
CA SER A 287 -3.53 8.29 -21.81
C SER A 287 -3.04 9.67 -22.28
N PHE A 288 -3.69 10.77 -21.89
CA PHE A 288 -3.19 12.12 -22.14
C PHE A 288 -2.07 12.48 -21.17
N GLU A 289 -2.31 12.33 -19.86
CA GLU A 289 -1.32 12.63 -18.81
C GLU A 289 -0.05 11.78 -18.99
N PHE A 290 -0.17 10.47 -19.23
CA PHE A 290 0.98 9.58 -19.46
C PHE A 290 1.86 9.99 -20.65
N ARG A 291 1.30 10.66 -21.68
CA ARG A 291 2.05 11.25 -22.81
C ARG A 291 2.66 12.61 -22.50
N GLN A 292 2.24 13.25 -21.40
CA GLN A 292 2.78 14.51 -20.90
C GLN A 292 3.92 14.28 -19.89
N MET A 293 3.92 13.17 -19.14
CA MET A 293 4.95 12.73 -18.18
C MET A 293 6.37 12.48 -18.76
N GLY A 294 6.63 12.88 -20.01
CA GLY A 294 7.96 12.96 -20.63
C GLY A 294 8.49 14.39 -20.83
N LYS A 295 7.72 15.42 -20.41
CA LYS A 295 8.08 16.84 -20.59
C LYS A 295 8.48 17.51 -19.28
N ASP A 296 7.86 17.12 -18.18
CA ASP A 296 8.10 17.68 -16.86
C ASP A 296 9.24 16.93 -16.15
N ALA A 297 10.13 17.67 -15.49
CA ALA A 297 11.30 17.10 -14.81
C ALA A 297 10.99 16.42 -13.47
N THR A 298 9.72 16.43 -13.04
CA THR A 298 9.25 15.97 -11.71
C THR A 298 8.16 14.91 -11.87
N LEU A 299 8.45 13.68 -11.44
CA LEU A 299 7.55 12.52 -11.53
C LEU A 299 6.48 12.49 -10.42
N GLU A 300 5.68 13.55 -10.30
CA GLU A 300 4.65 13.63 -9.26
C GLU A 300 3.36 12.87 -9.63
N VAL A 301 3.11 11.75 -8.95
CA VAL A 301 1.82 11.03 -9.05
C VAL A 301 0.75 11.76 -8.23
N GLY A 302 0.02 12.67 -8.87
CA GLY A 302 -1.15 13.32 -8.26
C GLY A 302 -2.22 12.32 -7.81
N THR A 303 -2.91 12.58 -6.70
CA THR A 303 -3.86 11.62 -6.10
C THR A 303 -4.99 11.19 -7.03
N ALA A 304 -5.35 12.04 -8.00
CA ALA A 304 -6.35 11.71 -9.02
C ALA A 304 -5.86 10.66 -10.03
N MET A 305 -4.55 10.61 -10.34
CA MET A 305 -3.96 9.61 -11.23
C MET A 305 -4.03 8.22 -10.60
N ARG A 306 -3.57 8.10 -9.35
CA ARG A 306 -3.65 6.87 -8.55
C ARG A 306 -5.09 6.37 -8.40
N GLU A 307 -6.02 7.26 -8.08
CA GLU A 307 -7.46 6.94 -7.96
C GLU A 307 -8.07 6.49 -9.29
N ALA A 308 -7.58 7.03 -10.43
CA ALA A 308 -7.99 6.64 -11.78
C ALA A 308 -7.40 5.28 -12.21
N VAL A 309 -6.11 5.04 -11.98
CA VAL A 309 -5.45 3.75 -12.26
C VAL A 309 -6.10 2.63 -11.45
N ARG A 310 -6.37 2.86 -10.15
CA ARG A 310 -7.07 1.89 -9.27
C ARG A 310 -8.50 1.55 -9.75
N ARG A 311 -9.12 2.41 -10.56
CA ARG A 311 -10.42 2.14 -11.22
C ARG A 311 -10.22 1.40 -12.53
N LEU A 312 -9.25 1.81 -13.35
CA LEU A 312 -8.89 1.10 -14.59
C LEU A 312 -8.45 -0.35 -14.37
N GLN A 313 -7.94 -0.71 -13.18
CA GLN A 313 -7.70 -2.12 -12.80
C GLN A 313 -8.96 -3.01 -12.95
N GLN A 314 -10.18 -2.47 -12.82
CA GLN A 314 -11.43 -3.23 -13.09
C GLN A 314 -11.67 -3.52 -14.59
N ARG A 315 -10.89 -2.90 -15.49
CA ARG A 315 -10.94 -3.00 -16.95
C ARG A 315 -9.51 -3.13 -17.48
N THR A 316 -8.87 -4.26 -17.18
CA THR A 316 -7.46 -4.55 -17.49
C THR A 316 -7.05 -4.22 -18.94
N GLU A 317 -7.91 -4.50 -19.94
CA GLU A 317 -7.67 -4.15 -21.35
C GLU A 317 -7.45 -2.64 -21.58
N LEU A 318 -8.19 -1.77 -20.90
CA LEU A 318 -8.02 -0.32 -20.98
C LEU A 318 -6.80 0.16 -20.17
N LEU A 319 -6.48 -0.55 -19.08
CA LEU A 319 -5.28 -0.28 -18.29
C LEU A 319 -4.02 -0.61 -19.09
N THR A 320 -3.95 -1.78 -19.72
CA THR A 320 -2.76 -2.18 -20.50
C THR A 320 -2.52 -1.25 -21.69
N GLU A 321 -3.54 -0.86 -22.46
CA GLU A 321 -3.36 0.13 -23.53
C GLU A 321 -2.83 1.47 -22.97
N ALA A 322 -3.40 1.98 -21.87
CA ALA A 322 -2.92 3.21 -21.23
C ALA A 322 -1.45 3.09 -20.77
N LEU A 323 -1.08 1.96 -20.17
CA LEU A 323 0.27 1.64 -19.74
C LEU A 323 1.25 1.53 -20.93
N THR A 324 0.82 1.13 -22.14
CA THR A 324 1.70 1.19 -23.32
C THR A 324 2.08 2.62 -23.68
N TYR A 325 1.18 3.60 -23.54
CA TYR A 325 1.50 5.02 -23.78
C TYR A 325 2.44 5.58 -22.71
N LEU A 326 2.31 5.13 -21.46
CA LEU A 326 3.26 5.46 -20.39
C LEU A 326 4.65 4.90 -20.75
N SER A 327 4.74 3.59 -20.99
CA SER A 327 5.98 2.89 -21.38
C SER A 327 6.70 3.58 -22.54
N GLN A 328 6.01 3.84 -23.66
CA GLN A 328 6.59 4.53 -24.82
C GLN A 328 7.12 5.93 -24.47
N THR A 329 6.41 6.67 -23.63
CA THR A 329 6.79 8.03 -23.22
C THR A 329 7.99 8.01 -22.27
N ARG A 330 7.97 7.15 -21.24
CA ARG A 330 9.08 6.98 -20.29
C ARG A 330 10.34 6.47 -20.99
N GLN A 331 10.22 5.47 -21.87
CA GLN A 331 11.31 4.94 -22.68
C GLN A 331 11.98 6.01 -23.57
N ALA A 332 11.20 6.87 -24.22
CA ALA A 332 11.73 7.99 -25.00
C ALA A 332 12.41 9.05 -24.11
N THR A 333 11.85 9.31 -22.92
CA THR A 333 12.35 10.30 -21.96
C THR A 333 13.67 9.86 -21.33
N LEU A 334 13.79 8.59 -20.90
CA LEU A 334 15.02 8.02 -20.36
C LEU A 334 16.13 7.97 -21.42
N LEU A 335 15.80 7.62 -22.67
CA LEU A 335 16.76 7.64 -23.77
C LEU A 335 17.28 9.06 -24.07
N SER A 336 16.39 10.06 -24.13
CA SER A 336 16.82 11.47 -24.27
C SER A 336 17.69 11.87 -23.08
N GLY A 337 17.20 11.68 -21.85
CA GLY A 337 17.88 12.05 -20.61
C GLY A 337 19.29 11.47 -20.50
N PHE A 338 19.50 10.23 -20.95
CA PHE A 338 20.84 9.63 -21.02
C PHE A 338 21.72 10.31 -22.08
N THR A 339 21.23 10.50 -23.30
CA THR A 339 22.02 11.19 -24.35
C THR A 339 22.29 12.66 -24.03
N ASP A 340 21.38 13.32 -23.33
CA ASP A 340 21.55 14.67 -22.78
C ASP A 340 22.62 14.68 -21.67
N ALA A 341 22.56 13.77 -20.69
CA ALA A 341 23.58 13.63 -19.65
C ALA A 341 24.98 13.32 -20.22
N LEU A 342 25.06 12.54 -21.29
CA LEU A 342 26.30 12.23 -22.01
C LEU A 342 26.87 13.44 -22.78
N THR A 343 26.04 14.11 -23.59
CA THR A 343 26.49 15.11 -24.59
C THR A 343 26.36 16.58 -24.15
N ARG A 344 25.44 16.88 -23.22
CA ARG A 344 25.13 18.24 -22.73
C ARG A 344 25.35 18.41 -21.23
N GLY A 345 25.24 17.34 -20.44
CA GLY A 345 25.23 17.36 -18.98
C GLY A 345 23.85 17.74 -18.41
N GLY A 346 23.83 18.09 -17.13
CA GLY A 346 22.62 18.51 -16.43
C GLY A 346 22.16 19.94 -16.77
N PRO A 347 21.05 20.41 -16.16
CA PRO A 347 20.47 21.72 -16.44
C PRO A 347 21.49 22.87 -16.26
N GLY A 348 21.77 23.59 -17.35
CA GLY A 348 22.79 24.66 -17.36
C GLY A 348 24.23 24.17 -17.53
N GLY A 349 24.45 22.90 -17.90
CA GLY A 349 25.79 22.31 -18.09
C GLY A 349 26.43 21.79 -16.79
N LEU A 350 25.64 21.62 -15.73
CA LEU A 350 26.06 21.09 -14.43
C LEU A 350 25.08 19.99 -13.96
N PRO A 351 25.55 18.77 -13.61
CA PRO A 351 26.90 18.25 -13.82
C PRO A 351 27.33 18.31 -15.29
N ARG A 352 28.65 18.29 -15.54
CA ARG A 352 29.20 18.36 -16.90
C ARG A 352 28.84 17.12 -17.73
N PRO A 353 28.78 17.22 -19.07
CA PRO A 353 28.55 16.07 -19.94
C PRO A 353 29.55 14.93 -19.66
N ILE A 354 29.04 13.72 -19.51
CA ILE A 354 29.82 12.53 -19.13
C ILE A 354 30.90 12.21 -20.19
N GLU A 355 30.65 12.51 -21.47
CA GLU A 355 31.63 12.31 -22.56
C GLU A 355 32.91 13.14 -22.40
N LEU A 356 32.91 14.22 -21.61
CA LEU A 356 34.14 14.95 -21.28
C LEU A 356 35.10 14.14 -20.40
N HIS A 357 34.61 13.10 -19.71
CA HIS A 357 35.42 12.19 -18.90
C HIS A 357 35.91 10.95 -19.68
N ALA A 358 35.65 10.83 -20.99
CA ALA A 358 36.06 9.68 -21.80
C ALA A 358 37.58 9.43 -21.89
N HIS A 359 38.41 10.33 -21.36
CA HIS A 359 39.86 10.16 -21.17
C HIS A 359 40.23 9.38 -19.88
N ASP A 360 39.26 9.18 -18.98
CA ASP A 360 39.35 8.37 -17.77
C ASP A 360 38.31 7.23 -17.90
N PRO A 361 38.72 6.05 -18.40
CA PRO A 361 37.83 4.92 -18.65
C PRO A 361 37.04 4.47 -17.42
N MET A 362 37.67 4.48 -16.24
CA MET A 362 37.03 4.08 -14.98
C MET A 362 35.91 5.04 -14.61
N ARG A 363 36.18 6.34 -14.65
CA ARG A 363 35.17 7.36 -14.38
C ARG A 363 34.09 7.40 -15.44
N TYR A 364 34.43 7.26 -16.72
CA TYR A 364 33.45 7.31 -17.80
C TYR A 364 32.43 6.17 -17.71
N VAL A 365 32.88 4.94 -17.44
CA VAL A 365 31.99 3.79 -17.19
C VAL A 365 31.23 3.96 -15.87
N GLY A 366 31.88 4.43 -14.80
CA GLY A 366 31.24 4.69 -13.51
C GLY A 366 30.13 5.75 -13.56
N ASP A 367 30.38 6.91 -14.17
CA ASP A 367 29.41 7.99 -14.36
C ASP A 367 28.19 7.51 -15.18
N MET A 368 28.40 6.67 -16.22
CA MET A 368 27.31 6.06 -16.98
C MET A 368 26.48 5.08 -16.14
N LEU A 369 27.11 4.16 -15.41
CA LEU A 369 26.42 3.17 -14.58
C LEU A 369 25.70 3.81 -13.39
N ALA A 370 26.28 4.86 -12.80
CA ALA A 370 25.66 5.65 -11.74
C ALA A 370 24.40 6.39 -12.23
N TRP A 371 24.44 7.00 -13.42
CA TRP A 371 23.27 7.64 -14.02
C TRP A 371 22.14 6.61 -14.26
N VAL A 372 22.49 5.44 -14.82
CA VAL A 372 21.55 4.35 -15.08
C VAL A 372 20.92 3.86 -13.76
N HIS A 373 21.71 3.62 -12.72
CA HIS A 373 21.23 3.24 -11.38
C HIS A 373 20.25 4.26 -10.79
N GLN A 374 20.58 5.56 -10.87
CA GLN A 374 19.73 6.63 -10.37
C GLN A 374 18.41 6.73 -11.15
N ALA A 375 18.45 6.58 -12.48
CA ALA A 375 17.26 6.58 -13.32
C ALA A 375 16.32 5.41 -13.00
N ILE A 376 16.87 4.21 -12.76
CA ILE A 376 16.11 3.02 -12.35
C ILE A 376 15.43 3.23 -11.00
N ALA A 377 16.14 3.79 -10.01
CA ALA A 377 15.59 4.07 -8.70
C ALA A 377 14.40 5.05 -8.78
N ALA A 378 14.54 6.12 -9.57
CA ALA A 378 13.48 7.12 -9.76
C ALA A 378 12.27 6.58 -10.54
N GLU A 379 12.48 5.77 -11.58
CA GLU A 379 11.39 5.13 -12.34
C GLU A 379 10.63 4.12 -11.46
N ARG A 380 11.36 3.34 -10.65
CA ARG A 380 10.77 2.36 -9.73
C ARG A 380 9.98 3.04 -8.60
N GLU A 381 10.48 4.15 -8.03
CA GLU A 381 9.74 4.96 -7.05
C GLU A 381 8.46 5.56 -7.66
N PHE A 382 8.54 6.09 -8.89
CA PHE A 382 7.39 6.60 -9.62
C PHE A 382 6.31 5.52 -9.85
N LEU A 383 6.70 4.31 -10.23
CA LEU A 383 5.76 3.20 -10.42
C LEU A 383 5.16 2.68 -9.09
N GLU A 384 5.96 2.56 -8.04
CA GLU A 384 5.46 2.23 -6.69
C GLU A 384 4.44 3.29 -6.21
N ALA A 385 4.69 4.58 -6.50
CA ALA A 385 3.76 5.67 -6.23
C ALA A 385 2.51 5.69 -7.15
N LEU A 386 2.58 5.11 -8.36
CA LEU A 386 1.47 5.02 -9.31
C LEU A 386 0.43 4.00 -8.89
N PHE A 387 0.88 2.79 -8.51
CA PHE A 387 0.02 1.67 -8.12
C PHE A 387 -0.38 1.68 -6.63
N ASP A 388 0.08 2.66 -5.84
CA ASP A 388 -0.15 2.72 -4.37
C ASP A 388 0.51 1.56 -3.60
N VAL A 389 1.41 0.82 -4.26
CA VAL A 389 2.20 -0.26 -3.66
C VAL A 389 3.17 0.40 -2.68
N LYS A 390 2.98 0.13 -1.38
CA LYS A 390 3.89 0.64 -0.35
C LYS A 390 5.30 0.10 -0.59
N GLY A 391 6.18 0.98 -1.05
CA GLY A 391 7.62 0.74 -1.09
C GLY A 391 8.09 0.20 0.27
N ASP A 392 8.87 -0.87 0.23
CA ASP A 392 9.09 -1.83 1.32
C ASP A 392 9.99 -1.28 2.46
N GLY A 393 10.09 0.04 2.61
CA GLY A 393 10.98 0.73 3.55
C GLY A 393 12.49 0.54 3.29
N ARG A 394 12.83 -0.04 2.14
CA ARG A 394 14.18 -0.54 1.82
C ARG A 394 15.17 0.58 1.48
N MET A 395 16.39 0.44 1.99
CA MET A 395 17.56 1.22 1.57
C MET A 395 17.93 0.86 0.12
N VAL A 396 18.50 1.82 -0.62
CA VAL A 396 19.01 1.59 -1.98
C VAL A 396 20.09 0.50 -1.94
N GLY A 397 19.95 -0.53 -2.79
CA GLY A 397 20.90 -1.65 -2.90
C GLY A 397 20.58 -2.92 -2.09
N SER A 398 19.59 -2.91 -1.17
CA SER A 398 19.19 -4.13 -0.45
C SER A 398 18.47 -5.12 -1.38
N VAL A 399 18.76 -6.43 -1.23
CA VAL A 399 18.10 -7.52 -1.98
C VAL A 399 16.57 -7.41 -1.87
N ARG A 400 15.87 -7.38 -3.00
CA ARG A 400 14.41 -7.29 -3.04
C ARG A 400 13.74 -8.66 -3.13
N THR A 401 12.78 -8.92 -2.24
CA THR A 401 11.83 -10.02 -2.42
C THR A 401 10.72 -9.61 -3.39
N PHE A 402 10.68 -10.20 -4.58
CA PHE A 402 9.59 -10.00 -5.53
C PHE A 402 8.33 -10.73 -5.05
N LYS A 403 7.24 -9.99 -4.80
CA LYS A 403 5.95 -10.55 -4.40
C LYS A 403 5.15 -10.84 -5.66
N LYS A 404 4.60 -12.05 -5.81
CA LYS A 404 3.72 -12.40 -6.94
C LYS A 404 2.38 -11.69 -6.79
N SER A 405 2.27 -10.50 -7.36
CA SER A 405 1.09 -9.63 -7.41
C SER A 405 1.00 -9.06 -8.83
N GLU A 406 -0.21 -8.88 -9.36
CA GLU A 406 -0.44 -8.37 -10.72
C GLU A 406 0.21 -6.99 -10.92
N GLU A 407 0.27 -6.16 -9.87
CA GLU A 407 0.94 -4.87 -9.89
C GLU A 407 2.47 -4.97 -9.94
N GLU A 408 3.08 -5.99 -9.31
CA GLU A 408 4.54 -6.20 -9.38
C GLU A 408 4.95 -6.73 -10.77
N GLU A 409 4.08 -7.53 -11.41
CA GLU A 409 4.22 -7.98 -12.79
C GLU A 409 4.15 -6.80 -13.77
N TRP A 410 3.10 -5.98 -13.71
CA TRP A 410 3.01 -4.75 -14.52
C TRP A 410 4.17 -3.77 -14.25
N MET A 411 4.62 -3.62 -13.00
CA MET A 411 5.79 -2.80 -12.70
C MET A 411 7.07 -3.38 -13.34
N SER A 412 7.24 -4.70 -13.36
CA SER A 412 8.37 -5.36 -14.01
C SER A 412 8.37 -5.13 -15.53
N GLU A 413 7.23 -5.37 -16.20
CA GLU A 413 7.06 -5.13 -17.64
C GLU A 413 7.30 -3.65 -18.01
N LEU A 414 6.78 -2.72 -17.20
CA LEU A 414 6.97 -1.28 -17.40
C LEU A 414 8.43 -0.86 -17.23
N MET A 415 9.12 -1.36 -16.21
CA MET A 415 10.55 -1.08 -15.98
C MET A 415 11.40 -1.61 -17.15
N ASP A 416 11.18 -2.85 -17.58
CA ASP A 416 11.95 -3.46 -18.65
C ASP A 416 11.73 -2.74 -19.99
N ALA A 417 10.47 -2.44 -20.32
CA ALA A 417 10.14 -1.68 -21.51
C ALA A 417 10.67 -0.23 -21.45
N ALA A 418 10.64 0.44 -20.30
CA ALA A 418 11.19 1.79 -20.14
C ALA A 418 12.72 1.80 -20.34
N VAL A 419 13.43 0.81 -19.81
CA VAL A 419 14.90 0.74 -19.86
C VAL A 419 15.43 0.09 -21.14
N GLY A 420 14.68 -0.78 -21.84
CA GLY A 420 15.20 -1.59 -22.94
C GLY A 420 15.93 -0.84 -24.08
N LYS A 421 15.53 0.40 -24.40
CA LYS A 421 16.23 1.24 -25.41
C LYS A 421 17.49 1.95 -24.88
N LEU A 422 17.66 2.05 -23.56
CA LEU A 422 18.86 2.59 -22.89
C LEU A 422 20.04 1.60 -22.97
N CYS A 423 19.74 0.30 -22.95
CA CYS A 423 20.74 -0.77 -22.95
C CYS A 423 21.67 -0.74 -24.18
N THR A 424 21.14 -0.45 -25.38
CA THR A 424 21.95 -0.40 -26.62
C THR A 424 23.03 0.69 -26.61
N PRO A 425 22.73 1.99 -26.42
CA PRO A 425 23.76 3.04 -26.39
C PRO A 425 24.70 2.93 -25.18
N LEU A 426 24.27 2.32 -24.07
CA LEU A 426 25.13 1.98 -22.93
C LEU A 426 26.15 0.89 -23.34
N LYS A 427 25.66 -0.26 -23.85
CA LYS A 427 26.49 -1.40 -24.26
C LYS A 427 27.50 -1.01 -25.33
N VAL A 428 27.13 -0.19 -26.31
CA VAL A 428 28.05 0.31 -27.35
C VAL A 428 29.15 1.20 -26.74
N ARG A 429 28.83 2.17 -25.88
CA ARG A 429 29.84 3.05 -25.27
C ARG A 429 30.82 2.31 -24.36
N VAL A 430 30.31 1.39 -23.52
CA VAL A 430 31.18 0.58 -22.65
C VAL A 430 32.03 -0.38 -23.48
N GLN A 431 31.47 -1.05 -24.49
CA GLN A 431 32.23 -1.94 -25.39
C GLN A 431 33.31 -1.19 -26.19
N GLN A 432 33.07 0.05 -26.59
CA GLN A 432 34.09 0.91 -27.18
C GLN A 432 35.20 1.23 -26.18
N THR A 433 34.83 1.67 -24.97
CA THR A 433 35.77 2.05 -23.89
C THR A 433 36.69 0.88 -23.49
N VAL A 434 36.11 -0.32 -23.33
CA VAL A 434 36.84 -1.56 -23.06
C VAL A 434 37.80 -1.89 -24.21
N ARG A 435 37.34 -1.86 -25.46
CA ARG A 435 38.18 -2.19 -26.63
C ARG A 435 39.28 -1.17 -26.95
N SER A 436 39.17 0.06 -26.45
CA SER A 436 40.22 1.07 -26.57
C SER A 436 41.30 1.00 -25.48
N GLN A 437 41.16 0.11 -24.48
CA GLN A 437 42.01 0.15 -23.29
C GLN A 437 43.21 -0.82 -23.38
N GLU A 438 44.41 -0.25 -23.40
CA GLU A 438 45.68 -1.00 -23.47
C GLU A 438 46.12 -1.60 -22.12
N SER A 439 45.68 -1.01 -21.00
CA SER A 439 46.04 -1.45 -19.64
C SER A 439 45.13 -2.56 -19.12
N SER A 440 45.69 -3.77 -18.97
CA SER A 440 45.03 -4.94 -18.35
C SER A 440 44.52 -4.66 -16.93
N ILE A 441 45.29 -3.93 -16.11
CA ILE A 441 44.86 -3.47 -14.77
C ILE A 441 43.58 -2.61 -14.84
N THR A 442 43.45 -1.77 -15.87
CA THR A 442 42.26 -0.93 -16.05
C THR A 442 41.07 -1.74 -16.58
N LEU A 443 41.31 -2.65 -17.52
CA LEU A 443 40.29 -3.60 -18.00
C LEU A 443 39.70 -4.41 -16.85
N TYR A 444 40.55 -4.91 -15.94
CA TYR A 444 40.11 -5.65 -14.75
C TYR A 444 39.27 -4.78 -13.80
N LYS A 445 39.73 -3.56 -13.49
CA LYS A 445 38.96 -2.61 -12.67
C LYS A 445 37.59 -2.26 -13.30
N ILE A 446 37.50 -2.16 -14.63
CA ILE A 446 36.22 -1.96 -15.35
C ILE A 446 35.33 -3.21 -15.25
N ALA A 447 35.89 -4.42 -15.38
CA ALA A 447 35.14 -5.67 -15.25
C ALA A 447 34.55 -5.84 -13.84
N ASN A 448 35.33 -5.60 -12.78
CA ASN A 448 34.86 -5.65 -11.40
C ASN A 448 33.77 -4.58 -11.13
N LEU A 449 33.92 -3.38 -11.69
CA LEU A 449 32.90 -2.31 -11.60
C LEU A 449 31.59 -2.70 -12.30
N LEU A 450 31.68 -3.33 -13.48
CA LEU A 450 30.51 -3.85 -14.21
C LEU A 450 29.84 -5.00 -13.43
N GLN A 451 30.61 -5.92 -12.84
CA GLN A 451 30.09 -6.99 -11.99
C GLN A 451 29.33 -6.43 -10.77
N PHE A 452 29.91 -5.46 -10.06
CA PHE A 452 29.28 -4.79 -8.91
C PHE A 452 27.93 -4.15 -9.29
N TYR A 453 27.89 -3.40 -10.41
CA TYR A 453 26.66 -2.78 -10.87
C TYR A 453 25.66 -3.79 -11.43
N SER A 454 26.11 -4.88 -12.07
CA SER A 454 25.25 -5.98 -12.53
C SER A 454 24.50 -6.59 -11.34
N LEU A 455 25.24 -7.06 -10.31
CA LEU A 455 24.67 -7.61 -9.08
C LEU A 455 23.75 -6.61 -8.35
N THR A 456 24.13 -5.32 -8.31
CA THR A 456 23.33 -4.27 -7.66
C THR A 456 22.01 -4.04 -8.40
N MET A 457 22.02 -3.94 -9.73
CA MET A 457 20.80 -3.70 -10.52
C MET A 457 19.91 -4.95 -10.59
N GLN A 458 20.50 -6.15 -10.71
CA GLN A 458 19.83 -7.45 -10.61
C GLN A 458 19.01 -7.58 -9.32
N ARG A 459 19.56 -7.14 -8.17
CA ARG A 459 18.85 -7.06 -6.88
C ARG A 459 17.68 -6.06 -6.84
N THR A 460 17.57 -5.14 -7.80
CA THR A 460 16.53 -4.09 -7.84
C THR A 460 15.41 -4.31 -8.88
N ILE A 461 15.75 -4.83 -10.07
CA ILE A 461 14.79 -5.09 -11.16
C ILE A 461 14.46 -6.58 -11.29
N GLY A 462 15.43 -7.45 -11.00
CA GLY A 462 15.33 -8.90 -11.20
C GLY A 462 16.33 -9.40 -12.26
N GLU A 463 16.50 -10.72 -12.32
CA GLU A 463 17.51 -11.37 -13.16
C GLU A 463 17.09 -11.44 -14.63
N GLU A 464 15.79 -11.63 -14.86
CA GLU A 464 15.19 -11.77 -16.19
C GLU A 464 15.14 -10.48 -17.02
N ALA A 465 15.36 -9.31 -16.40
CA ALA A 465 15.30 -8.02 -17.07
C ALA A 465 16.37 -7.88 -18.17
N ALA A 466 16.01 -7.26 -19.29
CA ALA A 466 16.89 -6.96 -20.42
C ALA A 466 18.10 -6.11 -20.00
N LEU A 467 17.96 -5.23 -19.00
CA LEU A 467 19.10 -4.52 -18.44
C LEU A 467 20.07 -5.48 -17.74
N SER A 468 19.59 -6.30 -16.80
CA SER A 468 20.42 -7.26 -16.05
C SER A 468 21.18 -8.18 -17.01
N LYS A 469 20.50 -8.69 -18.05
CA LYS A 469 21.10 -9.48 -19.13
C LYS A 469 22.16 -8.69 -19.91
N THR A 470 21.90 -7.44 -20.29
CA THR A 470 22.90 -6.64 -21.02
C THR A 470 24.08 -6.17 -20.15
N LEU A 471 23.92 -6.01 -18.84
CA LEU A 471 25.03 -5.77 -17.90
C LEU A 471 25.89 -7.03 -17.72
N ASN A 472 25.26 -8.20 -17.62
CA ASN A 472 25.98 -9.49 -17.60
C ASN A 472 26.77 -9.70 -18.91
N ASP A 473 26.16 -9.48 -20.08
CA ASP A 473 26.85 -9.47 -21.39
C ASP A 473 28.08 -8.52 -21.39
N MET A 474 27.93 -7.32 -20.85
CA MET A 474 28.99 -6.30 -20.79
C MET A 474 30.11 -6.71 -19.84
N THR A 475 29.78 -7.35 -18.73
CA THR A 475 30.75 -7.84 -17.74
C THR A 475 31.56 -9.00 -18.32
N ASN A 476 30.89 -9.99 -18.93
CA ASN A 476 31.54 -11.13 -19.58
C ASN A 476 32.43 -10.68 -20.75
N MET A 477 31.99 -9.67 -21.52
CA MET A 477 32.79 -9.05 -22.57
C MET A 477 34.01 -8.30 -22.01
N ALA A 478 33.90 -7.62 -20.87
CA ALA A 478 35.02 -6.96 -20.20
C ALA A 478 36.05 -7.98 -19.66
N TYR A 479 35.60 -9.06 -19.00
CA TYR A 479 36.48 -10.15 -18.58
C TYR A 479 37.15 -10.85 -19.77
N HIS A 480 36.43 -11.13 -20.86
CA HIS A 480 37.05 -11.71 -22.06
C HIS A 480 38.18 -10.83 -22.62
N VAL A 481 37.96 -9.51 -22.76
CA VAL A 481 38.99 -8.60 -23.27
C VAL A 481 40.16 -8.46 -22.27
N PHE A 482 39.89 -8.53 -20.96
CA PHE A 482 40.94 -8.62 -19.94
C PHE A 482 41.79 -9.90 -20.06
N PHE A 483 41.15 -11.07 -20.18
CA PHE A 483 41.84 -12.35 -20.32
C PHE A 483 42.66 -12.42 -21.62
N GLU A 484 42.12 -11.91 -22.73
CA GLU A 484 42.83 -11.76 -24.01
C GLU A 484 44.03 -10.80 -23.87
N ALA A 485 43.90 -9.71 -23.10
CA ALA A 485 44.99 -8.78 -22.85
C ALA A 485 46.14 -9.41 -22.04
N ILE A 486 45.86 -10.10 -20.93
CA ILE A 486 46.92 -10.75 -20.13
C ILE A 486 47.55 -11.95 -20.87
N GLN A 487 46.78 -12.70 -21.67
CA GLN A 487 47.32 -13.78 -22.50
C GLN A 487 48.22 -13.23 -23.62
N ASN A 488 47.89 -12.08 -24.19
CA ASN A 488 48.77 -11.38 -25.13
C ASN A 488 50.02 -10.80 -24.44
N GLN A 489 49.93 -10.30 -23.21
CA GLN A 489 51.10 -9.89 -22.41
C GLN A 489 52.04 -11.09 -22.16
N GLY A 490 51.50 -12.24 -21.74
CA GLY A 490 52.26 -13.49 -21.60
C GLY A 490 52.91 -13.95 -22.91
N ARG A 491 52.19 -13.90 -24.03
CA ARG A 491 52.77 -14.20 -25.36
C ARG A 491 53.90 -13.23 -25.76
N VAL A 492 53.78 -11.93 -25.47
CA VAL A 492 54.83 -10.96 -25.75
C VAL A 492 56.07 -11.23 -24.88
N LEU A 493 55.87 -11.61 -23.62
CA LEU A 493 56.94 -11.99 -22.70
C LEU A 493 57.72 -13.23 -23.21
N LEU A 494 57.02 -14.26 -23.70
CA LEU A 494 57.64 -15.46 -24.29
C LEU A 494 58.46 -15.18 -25.55
N HIS A 495 58.14 -14.13 -26.31
CA HIS A 495 58.93 -13.70 -27.48
C HIS A 495 60.02 -12.67 -27.12
N ALA A 496 60.12 -12.25 -25.85
CA ALA A 496 61.16 -11.32 -25.40
C ALA A 496 62.52 -12.03 -25.26
N LYS A 497 63.50 -11.58 -26.04
CA LYS A 497 64.87 -12.11 -26.03
C LYS A 497 65.74 -11.37 -25.02
N LEU A 498 66.53 -12.11 -24.25
CA LEU A 498 67.53 -11.54 -23.35
C LEU A 498 68.65 -10.89 -24.17
N GLU A 499 69.11 -9.72 -23.75
CA GLU A 499 70.22 -9.03 -24.41
C GLU A 499 71.51 -9.84 -24.29
N LEU A 500 72.23 -9.96 -25.41
CA LEU A 500 73.44 -10.78 -25.51
C LEU A 500 74.70 -10.03 -25.06
N GLU A 501 74.66 -8.70 -24.96
CA GLU A 501 75.75 -7.87 -24.46
C GLU A 501 75.73 -7.76 -22.94
N ASP A 502 74.53 -7.67 -22.35
CA ASP A 502 74.36 -7.70 -20.90
C ASP A 502 74.92 -8.99 -20.30
N SER A 503 75.76 -8.82 -19.27
CA SER A 503 76.36 -9.90 -18.49
C SER A 503 75.77 -10.01 -17.09
N SER A 504 74.72 -9.23 -16.78
CA SER A 504 74.00 -9.31 -15.52
C SER A 504 73.31 -10.67 -15.35
N VAL A 505 72.99 -10.96 -14.10
CA VAL A 505 72.37 -12.21 -13.63
C VAL A 505 71.07 -11.88 -12.86
N SER A 506 70.55 -10.67 -13.07
CA SER A 506 69.35 -10.13 -12.42
C SER A 506 68.08 -10.38 -13.27
N PRO A 507 66.87 -10.34 -12.68
CA PRO A 507 65.64 -10.50 -13.44
C PRO A 507 65.49 -9.42 -14.53
N PRO A 508 65.08 -9.75 -15.77
CA PRO A 508 64.94 -8.77 -16.85
C PRO A 508 63.82 -7.77 -16.58
N LEU A 509 63.97 -6.52 -17.08
CA LEU A 509 62.96 -5.47 -16.93
C LEU A 509 61.56 -5.92 -17.39
N THR A 510 61.47 -6.69 -18.49
CA THR A 510 60.20 -7.23 -18.99
C THR A 510 59.50 -8.20 -18.01
N VAL A 511 60.27 -8.92 -17.19
CA VAL A 511 59.72 -9.78 -16.12
C VAL A 511 59.35 -8.93 -14.90
N LEU A 512 60.14 -7.91 -14.56
CA LEU A 512 59.83 -6.97 -13.48
C LEU A 512 58.50 -6.23 -13.74
N ASP A 513 58.33 -5.68 -14.94
CA ASP A 513 57.14 -4.94 -15.37
C ASP A 513 55.91 -5.85 -15.39
N HIS A 514 56.02 -7.05 -15.98
CA HIS A 514 54.92 -8.03 -16.03
C HIS A 514 54.50 -8.51 -14.64
N ALA A 515 55.46 -8.75 -13.75
CA ALA A 515 55.17 -9.12 -12.36
C ALA A 515 54.58 -7.96 -11.55
N GLN A 516 54.95 -6.70 -11.84
CA GLN A 516 54.32 -5.52 -11.23
C GLN A 516 52.87 -5.37 -11.71
N VAL A 517 52.58 -5.64 -12.99
CA VAL A 517 51.19 -5.70 -13.52
C VAL A 517 50.37 -6.78 -12.80
N LEU A 518 50.94 -7.98 -12.61
CA LEU A 518 50.30 -9.04 -11.81
C LEU A 518 50.07 -8.59 -10.35
N ARG A 519 51.04 -7.94 -9.71
CA ARG A 519 50.92 -7.40 -8.35
C ARG A 519 49.76 -6.41 -8.23
N GLU A 520 49.60 -5.50 -9.19
CA GLU A 520 48.48 -4.55 -9.20
C GLU A 520 47.12 -5.22 -9.43
N ILE A 521 47.05 -6.27 -10.27
CA ILE A 521 45.82 -7.05 -10.45
C ILE A 521 45.45 -7.80 -9.15
N MET A 522 46.44 -8.39 -8.46
CA MET A 522 46.24 -9.06 -7.16
C MET A 522 45.74 -8.09 -6.07
N VAL A 523 46.28 -6.87 -5.99
CA VAL A 523 45.78 -5.84 -5.07
C VAL A 523 44.34 -5.43 -5.40
N VAL A 524 43.99 -5.30 -6.68
CA VAL A 524 42.59 -5.01 -7.09
C VAL A 524 41.67 -6.15 -6.69
N TYR A 525 42.05 -7.40 -6.94
CA TYR A 525 41.26 -8.57 -6.56
C TYR A 525 41.03 -8.62 -5.05
N GLN A 526 42.10 -8.53 -4.25
CA GLN A 526 42.02 -8.50 -2.78
C GLN A 526 41.12 -7.37 -2.26
N SER A 527 41.10 -6.20 -2.92
CA SER A 527 40.22 -5.08 -2.58
C SER A 527 38.77 -5.22 -3.09
N SER A 528 38.48 -6.24 -3.89
CA SER A 528 37.16 -6.53 -4.47
C SER A 528 36.44 -7.70 -3.80
N LEU A 529 37.13 -8.48 -2.96
CA LEU A 529 36.57 -9.62 -2.21
C LEU A 529 35.44 -9.19 -1.28
N ALA A 530 34.45 -10.05 -1.09
CA ALA A 530 33.34 -9.82 -0.18
C ALA A 530 33.69 -10.24 1.26
N GLU A 531 33.09 -9.55 2.24
CA GLU A 531 33.22 -9.90 3.67
C GLU A 531 32.58 -11.27 3.95
N GLY A 532 33.39 -12.34 3.89
CA GLY A 532 33.01 -13.71 4.23
C GLY A 532 33.25 -14.79 3.17
N GLU A 533 33.90 -14.50 2.05
CA GLU A 533 34.29 -15.52 1.04
C GLU A 533 35.34 -16.51 1.61
N SER A 534 35.25 -17.80 1.26
CA SER A 534 36.22 -18.82 1.67
C SER A 534 37.59 -18.56 1.04
N ILE A 535 38.66 -19.09 1.66
CA ILE A 535 39.99 -19.10 1.04
C ILE A 535 39.97 -19.93 -0.25
N GLU A 536 39.16 -20.99 -0.29
CA GLU A 536 38.96 -21.85 -1.47
C GLU A 536 38.33 -21.05 -2.63
N ASP A 537 37.25 -20.30 -2.36
CA ASP A 537 36.60 -19.41 -3.35
C ASP A 537 37.60 -18.37 -3.90
N GLN A 538 38.49 -17.87 -3.05
CA GLN A 538 39.52 -16.88 -3.42
C GLN A 538 40.63 -17.48 -4.29
N VAL A 539 41.02 -18.73 -4.04
CA VAL A 539 42.02 -19.45 -4.87
C VAL A 539 41.44 -19.74 -6.25
N ASP A 540 40.28 -20.42 -6.32
CA ASP A 540 39.67 -20.77 -7.62
C ASP A 540 39.27 -19.53 -8.43
N GLY A 541 38.81 -18.45 -7.76
CA GLY A 541 38.48 -17.19 -8.40
C GLY A 541 39.66 -16.44 -9.03
N PHE A 542 40.91 -16.76 -8.67
CA PHE A 542 42.12 -16.09 -9.18
C PHE A 542 43.11 -17.00 -9.93
N LYS A 543 43.00 -18.32 -9.74
CA LYS A 543 43.78 -19.38 -10.42
C LYS A 543 43.94 -19.15 -11.92
N ASP A 544 42.83 -18.83 -12.58
CA ASP A 544 42.74 -18.61 -14.03
C ASP A 544 43.56 -17.39 -14.52
N ILE A 545 43.87 -16.44 -13.63
CA ILE A 545 44.76 -15.29 -13.87
C ILE A 545 46.21 -15.66 -13.58
N LEU A 546 46.46 -16.41 -12.49
CA LEU A 546 47.80 -16.87 -12.13
C LEU A 546 48.42 -17.75 -13.20
N GLU A 547 47.69 -18.72 -13.75
CA GLU A 547 48.18 -19.58 -14.84
C GLU A 547 48.58 -18.74 -16.07
N LYS A 548 47.72 -17.80 -16.48
CA LYS A 548 47.95 -16.96 -17.67
C LYS A 548 49.06 -15.90 -17.50
N MET A 549 49.53 -15.65 -16.27
CA MET A 549 50.58 -14.65 -16.00
C MET A 549 51.87 -15.22 -15.40
N VAL A 550 51.80 -16.18 -14.47
CA VAL A 550 52.98 -16.78 -13.82
C VAL A 550 53.69 -17.75 -14.78
N ASP A 551 52.94 -18.64 -15.44
CA ASP A 551 53.55 -19.72 -16.22
C ASP A 551 54.35 -19.18 -17.43
N PRO A 552 53.89 -18.16 -18.19
CA PRO A 552 54.70 -17.52 -19.23
C PRO A 552 55.98 -16.85 -18.71
N ALA A 553 56.01 -16.38 -17.45
CA ALA A 553 57.20 -15.79 -16.84
C ALA A 553 58.23 -16.87 -16.46
N VAL A 554 57.75 -18.02 -15.95
CA VAL A 554 58.59 -19.20 -15.68
C VAL A 554 59.14 -19.78 -16.99
N GLU A 555 58.31 -19.97 -18.01
CA GLU A 555 58.71 -20.49 -19.32
C GLU A 555 59.70 -19.56 -20.04
N MET A 556 59.50 -18.24 -19.98
CA MET A 556 60.45 -17.24 -20.49
C MET A 556 61.80 -17.32 -19.76
N CYS A 557 61.78 -17.37 -18.42
CA CYS A 557 62.97 -17.52 -17.59
C CYS A 557 63.76 -18.80 -17.95
N MET A 558 63.06 -19.92 -18.13
CA MET A 558 63.68 -21.18 -18.52
C MET A 558 64.22 -21.15 -19.95
N THR A 559 63.41 -20.75 -20.93
CA THR A 559 63.71 -20.86 -22.37
C THR A 559 64.73 -19.83 -22.83
N SER A 560 64.54 -18.56 -22.48
CA SER A 560 65.42 -17.48 -22.93
C SER A 560 66.78 -17.52 -22.22
N SER A 561 66.88 -18.10 -21.02
CA SER A 561 68.17 -18.42 -20.39
C SER A 561 68.88 -19.59 -21.08
N ASP A 562 68.14 -20.58 -21.58
CA ASP A 562 68.67 -21.68 -22.40
C ASP A 562 69.27 -21.15 -23.73
N GLU A 563 68.57 -20.23 -24.42
CA GLU A 563 69.10 -19.54 -25.61
C GLU A 563 70.36 -18.73 -25.28
N LYS A 564 70.34 -17.92 -24.21
CA LYS A 564 71.48 -17.08 -23.82
C LYS A 564 72.69 -17.91 -23.41
N GLN A 565 72.52 -19.03 -22.71
CA GLN A 565 73.63 -19.91 -22.31
C GLN A 565 74.32 -20.56 -23.52
N LYS A 566 73.56 -20.99 -24.53
CA LYS A 566 74.11 -21.55 -25.79
C LYS A 566 74.98 -20.54 -26.54
N LEU A 567 74.65 -19.24 -26.45
CA LEU A 567 75.38 -18.14 -27.09
C LEU A 567 76.50 -17.56 -26.19
N ARG A 568 76.40 -17.74 -24.87
CA ARG A 568 77.36 -17.27 -23.85
C ARG A 568 77.68 -18.38 -22.83
N PRO A 569 78.47 -19.42 -23.15
CA PRO A 569 78.77 -20.52 -22.22
C PRO A 569 79.56 -20.17 -20.94
N LYS A 570 79.84 -18.89 -20.70
CA LYS A 570 80.47 -18.34 -19.48
C LYS A 570 79.51 -17.49 -18.63
N TRP A 571 78.26 -17.34 -19.06
CA TRP A 571 77.21 -16.70 -18.27
C TRP A 571 76.67 -17.69 -17.25
N ASP A 572 76.10 -17.17 -16.15
CA ASP A 572 75.62 -17.99 -15.04
C ASP A 572 74.10 -18.15 -15.11
N ARG A 573 73.66 -19.07 -15.99
CA ARG A 573 72.25 -19.42 -16.15
C ARG A 573 71.61 -19.82 -14.81
N SER A 574 72.30 -20.62 -14.01
CA SER A 574 71.72 -21.26 -12.83
C SER A 574 71.41 -20.22 -11.73
N VAL A 575 72.30 -19.23 -11.54
CA VAL A 575 72.03 -18.08 -10.68
C VAL A 575 70.98 -17.13 -11.27
N PHE A 576 70.93 -16.93 -12.60
CA PHE A 576 69.91 -16.08 -13.25
C PHE A 576 68.49 -16.66 -13.07
N VAL A 577 68.34 -17.97 -13.25
CA VAL A 577 67.05 -18.66 -13.10
C VAL A 577 66.58 -18.55 -11.65
N LEU A 578 67.43 -18.85 -10.66
CA LEU A 578 67.09 -18.69 -9.24
C LEU A 578 66.70 -17.25 -8.90
N ASN A 579 67.47 -16.25 -9.33
CA ASN A 579 67.15 -14.84 -9.10
C ASN A 579 65.79 -14.43 -9.67
N THR A 580 65.43 -14.94 -10.84
CA THR A 580 64.17 -14.62 -11.51
C THR A 580 62.99 -15.35 -10.88
N LEU A 581 63.12 -16.64 -10.56
CA LEU A 581 62.07 -17.42 -9.89
C LEU A 581 61.81 -16.90 -8.46
N SER A 582 62.84 -16.66 -7.66
CA SER A 582 62.69 -16.09 -6.31
C SER A 582 62.06 -14.70 -6.32
N TYR A 583 62.34 -13.88 -7.34
CA TYR A 583 61.65 -12.60 -7.51
C TYR A 583 60.14 -12.80 -7.76
N VAL A 584 59.76 -13.71 -8.67
CA VAL A 584 58.33 -14.01 -8.92
C VAL A 584 57.65 -14.59 -7.67
N GLN A 585 58.33 -15.45 -6.90
CA GLN A 585 57.82 -15.96 -5.62
C GLN A 585 57.53 -14.80 -4.63
N SER A 586 58.46 -13.85 -4.47
CA SER A 586 58.29 -12.64 -3.63
C SER A 586 57.23 -11.64 -4.12
N VAL A 587 56.68 -11.86 -5.32
CA VAL A 587 55.53 -11.11 -5.85
C VAL A 587 54.22 -11.74 -5.38
N LEU A 588 54.17 -13.07 -5.28
CA LEU A 588 53.01 -13.84 -4.82
C LEU A 588 52.90 -13.94 -3.30
N GLU A 589 54.03 -14.05 -2.59
CA GLU A 589 54.14 -14.26 -1.13
C GLU A 589 53.13 -13.44 -0.27
N PRO A 590 52.83 -12.14 -0.54
CA PRO A 590 51.89 -11.36 0.27
C PRO A 590 50.40 -11.74 0.13
N PHE A 591 50.04 -12.68 -0.76
CA PHE A 591 48.67 -12.97 -1.16
C PHE A 591 48.28 -14.43 -0.88
N SER A 592 47.40 -14.65 0.09
CA SER A 592 46.95 -15.98 0.55
C SER A 592 46.30 -16.85 -0.54
N PHE A 593 45.67 -16.25 -1.55
CA PHE A 593 45.02 -16.94 -2.66
C PHE A 593 45.99 -17.43 -3.77
N THR A 594 47.30 -17.45 -3.50
CA THR A 594 48.33 -17.81 -4.49
C THR A 594 49.17 -19.04 -4.11
N THR A 595 48.81 -19.72 -3.00
CA THR A 595 49.49 -20.88 -2.41
C THR A 595 49.95 -21.92 -3.42
N ASP A 596 49.07 -22.33 -4.33
CA ASP A 596 49.30 -23.43 -5.27
C ASP A 596 50.45 -23.11 -6.22
N LYS A 597 50.53 -21.85 -6.67
CA LYS A 597 51.63 -21.37 -7.52
C LYS A 597 52.86 -20.98 -6.71
N GLN A 598 52.74 -20.59 -5.45
CA GLN A 598 53.88 -20.45 -4.54
C GLN A 598 54.59 -21.80 -4.34
N SER A 599 53.84 -22.85 -4.01
CA SER A 599 54.35 -24.21 -3.80
C SER A 599 54.98 -24.78 -5.08
N MET A 600 54.36 -24.58 -6.25
CA MET A 600 54.95 -24.96 -7.54
C MET A 600 56.28 -24.23 -7.82
N LEU A 601 56.36 -22.92 -7.53
CA LEU A 601 57.60 -22.16 -7.68
C LEU A 601 58.67 -22.59 -6.67
N GLU A 602 58.28 -22.91 -5.44
CA GLU A 602 59.17 -23.39 -4.38
C GLU A 602 59.82 -24.73 -4.75
N GLY A 603 59.04 -25.71 -5.20
CA GLY A 603 59.58 -26.98 -5.73
C GLY A 603 60.51 -26.80 -6.94
N LEU A 604 60.19 -25.86 -7.84
CA LEU A 604 61.11 -25.50 -8.93
C LEU A 604 62.39 -24.82 -8.43
N ILE A 605 62.31 -23.96 -7.42
CA ILE A 605 63.48 -23.29 -6.82
C ILE A 605 64.36 -24.32 -6.11
N GLU A 606 63.81 -25.22 -5.31
CA GLU A 606 64.58 -26.28 -4.64
C GLU A 606 65.26 -27.22 -5.65
N SER A 607 64.56 -27.61 -6.72
CA SER A 607 65.17 -28.38 -7.83
C SER A 607 66.38 -27.66 -8.46
N ARG A 608 66.32 -26.34 -8.62
CA ARG A 608 67.45 -25.53 -9.14
C ARG A 608 68.52 -25.26 -8.08
N VAL A 609 68.17 -25.20 -6.80
CA VAL A 609 69.13 -25.12 -5.69
C VAL A 609 69.96 -26.40 -5.62
N MET A 610 69.35 -27.58 -5.68
CA MET A 610 70.07 -28.86 -5.70
C MET A 610 71.05 -28.93 -6.87
N GLN A 611 70.62 -28.57 -8.08
CA GLN A 611 71.49 -28.50 -9.26
C GLN A 611 72.65 -27.50 -9.07
N LEU A 612 72.41 -26.33 -8.46
CA LEU A 612 73.47 -25.37 -8.19
C LEU A 612 74.42 -25.81 -7.05
N ILE A 613 73.95 -26.61 -6.08
CA ILE A 613 74.81 -27.29 -5.10
C ILE A 613 75.76 -28.25 -5.83
N GLU A 614 75.26 -29.06 -6.77
CA GLU A 614 76.11 -29.97 -7.55
C GLU A 614 77.14 -29.24 -8.41
N GLU A 615 76.72 -28.21 -9.16
CA GLU A 615 77.63 -27.38 -9.97
C GLU A 615 78.68 -26.67 -9.10
N HIS A 616 78.27 -26.11 -7.96
CA HIS A 616 79.19 -25.38 -7.08
C HIS A 616 80.16 -26.33 -6.38
N TYR A 617 79.68 -27.48 -5.90
CA TYR A 617 80.51 -28.55 -5.37
C TYR A 617 81.54 -29.04 -6.40
N ALA A 618 81.13 -29.23 -7.67
CA ALA A 618 82.05 -29.60 -8.75
C ALA A 618 83.12 -28.54 -9.03
N SER A 619 82.81 -27.23 -8.91
CA SER A 619 83.84 -26.18 -8.95
C SER A 619 84.79 -26.31 -7.75
N VAL A 620 84.25 -26.43 -6.54
CA VAL A 620 85.03 -26.54 -5.30
C VAL A 620 85.96 -27.76 -5.32
N ILE A 621 85.56 -28.90 -5.88
CA ILE A 621 86.42 -30.09 -5.99
C ILE A 621 87.60 -29.92 -6.98
N VAL A 622 87.45 -29.02 -7.96
CA VAL A 622 88.52 -28.60 -8.88
C VAL A 622 89.40 -27.51 -8.24
N ASP A 623 88.81 -26.56 -7.53
CA ASP A 623 89.49 -25.43 -6.88
C ASP A 623 90.36 -25.90 -5.70
N THR A 624 89.88 -26.86 -4.89
CA THR A 624 90.67 -27.57 -3.87
C THR A 624 91.82 -28.40 -4.47
N GLY A 625 91.65 -28.88 -5.71
CA GLY A 625 92.64 -29.70 -6.42
C GLY A 625 92.61 -31.19 -6.12
N LEU A 626 91.63 -31.66 -5.35
CA LEU A 626 91.46 -33.09 -5.06
C LEU A 626 90.76 -33.85 -6.21
N GLY A 627 89.99 -33.15 -7.06
CA GLY A 627 89.16 -33.74 -8.11
C GLY A 627 89.88 -34.69 -9.07
N GLU A 628 91.07 -34.35 -9.58
CA GLU A 628 91.85 -35.24 -10.47
C GLU A 628 92.16 -36.61 -9.84
N ILE A 629 92.31 -36.66 -8.52
CA ILE A 629 92.66 -37.87 -7.78
C ILE A 629 91.37 -38.65 -7.45
N ILE A 630 90.32 -37.96 -7.00
CA ILE A 630 89.00 -38.54 -6.69
C ILE A 630 88.40 -39.24 -7.92
N GLU A 631 88.44 -38.61 -9.09
CA GLU A 631 87.90 -39.21 -10.33
C GLU A 631 88.72 -40.43 -10.78
N VAL A 632 90.04 -40.43 -10.60
CA VAL A 632 90.91 -41.59 -10.84
C VAL A 632 90.62 -42.74 -9.88
N TRP A 633 90.17 -42.46 -8.66
CA TRP A 633 89.80 -43.48 -7.67
C TRP A 633 88.40 -44.07 -7.94
N LYS A 634 87.42 -43.22 -8.29
CA LYS A 634 86.08 -43.68 -8.70
C LYS A 634 86.11 -44.54 -9.97
N THR A 635 86.98 -44.21 -10.92
CA THR A 635 87.09 -44.95 -12.20
C THR A 635 88.03 -46.16 -12.16
N ARG A 636 88.55 -46.54 -10.99
CA ARG A 636 89.45 -47.69 -10.82
C ARG A 636 88.76 -49.03 -11.11
N LYS A 637 89.56 -50.04 -11.42
CA LYS A 637 89.12 -51.45 -11.37
C LYS A 637 89.39 -52.01 -9.98
N ALA A 638 88.43 -52.74 -9.41
CA ALA A 638 88.40 -53.15 -8.00
C ALA A 638 89.65 -53.89 -7.45
N ASN A 639 90.51 -54.45 -8.32
CA ASN A 639 91.69 -55.22 -7.94
C ASN A 639 93.04 -54.49 -8.16
N GLU A 640 93.05 -53.18 -8.44
CA GLU A 640 94.28 -52.40 -8.62
C GLU A 640 94.54 -51.42 -7.44
N PRO A 641 95.66 -51.56 -6.69
CA PRO A 641 95.92 -50.74 -5.51
C PRO A 641 96.32 -49.31 -5.91
N LEU A 642 95.64 -48.32 -5.34
CA LEU A 642 95.69 -46.93 -5.79
C LEU A 642 97.09 -46.33 -5.90
N ALA A 643 98.02 -46.67 -5.00
CA ALA A 643 99.40 -46.15 -5.02
C ALA A 643 100.21 -46.51 -6.29
N ARG A 644 99.72 -47.44 -7.13
CA ARG A 644 100.34 -47.81 -8.41
C ARG A 644 99.83 -46.99 -9.61
N LEU A 645 98.69 -46.32 -9.49
CA LEU A 645 98.15 -45.49 -10.55
C LEU A 645 99.02 -44.22 -10.67
N PRO A 646 99.52 -43.85 -11.86
CA PRO A 646 100.49 -42.77 -12.01
C PRO A 646 99.95 -41.41 -11.52
N ASN A 647 98.64 -41.19 -11.70
CA ASN A 647 97.94 -39.97 -11.30
C ASN A 647 97.63 -39.91 -9.79
N ALA A 648 97.63 -41.05 -9.09
CA ALA A 648 97.40 -41.16 -7.64
C ALA A 648 98.66 -41.50 -6.83
N SER A 649 99.84 -41.27 -7.43
CA SER A 649 101.13 -41.51 -6.77
C SER A 649 101.37 -40.54 -5.60
N THR A 650 102.11 -40.98 -4.57
CA THR A 650 102.44 -40.21 -3.36
C THR A 650 102.78 -38.72 -3.60
N PRO A 651 103.68 -38.33 -4.53
CA PRO A 651 103.98 -36.92 -4.75
C PRO A 651 102.83 -36.12 -5.39
N ARG A 652 101.91 -36.77 -6.13
CA ARG A 652 100.68 -36.12 -6.62
C ARG A 652 99.70 -35.85 -5.48
N ILE A 653 99.54 -36.80 -4.55
CA ILE A 653 98.70 -36.59 -3.36
C ILE A 653 99.28 -35.47 -2.48
N GLN A 654 100.60 -35.44 -2.26
CA GLN A 654 101.24 -34.35 -1.51
C GLN A 654 101.03 -32.98 -2.19
N ALA A 655 101.15 -32.90 -3.52
CA ALA A 655 100.87 -31.66 -4.25
C ALA A 655 99.39 -31.24 -4.18
N ALA A 656 98.45 -32.20 -4.20
CA ALA A 656 97.02 -31.93 -4.07
C ALA A 656 96.64 -31.51 -2.64
N LEU A 657 97.20 -32.15 -1.60
CA LEU A 657 97.03 -31.74 -0.20
C LEU A 657 97.62 -30.35 0.07
N HIS A 658 98.74 -29.99 -0.55
CA HIS A 658 99.29 -28.63 -0.49
C HIS A 658 98.39 -27.60 -1.19
N LYS A 659 97.85 -27.93 -2.38
CA LYS A 659 96.86 -27.05 -3.03
C LYS A 659 95.59 -26.90 -2.17
N PHE A 660 95.14 -27.98 -1.53
CA PHE A 660 94.00 -27.95 -0.61
C PHE A 660 94.29 -27.12 0.65
N SER A 661 95.48 -27.24 1.26
CA SER A 661 95.85 -26.44 2.44
C SER A 661 95.95 -24.94 2.15
N VAL A 662 96.39 -24.57 0.94
CA VAL A 662 96.36 -23.19 0.43
C VAL A 662 94.93 -22.71 0.17
N TRP A 663 94.05 -23.57 -0.40
CA TRP A 663 92.63 -23.24 -0.59
C TRP A 663 91.90 -23.05 0.75
N LEU A 664 92.18 -23.88 1.76
CA LEU A 664 91.70 -23.75 3.16
C LEU A 664 92.23 -22.50 3.91
N ALA A 665 93.07 -21.69 3.27
CA ALA A 665 93.52 -20.40 3.75
C ALA A 665 93.05 -19.22 2.87
N GLY A 666 92.20 -19.49 1.87
CA GLY A 666 91.64 -18.52 0.94
C GLY A 666 90.24 -18.05 1.34
N MET A 667 89.90 -16.81 0.97
CA MET A 667 88.60 -16.17 1.26
C MET A 667 87.39 -16.87 0.60
N THR A 668 87.64 -17.79 -0.34
CA THR A 668 86.64 -18.65 -1.00
C THR A 668 86.03 -19.71 -0.09
N VAL A 669 86.58 -19.88 1.13
CA VAL A 669 86.01 -20.74 2.17
C VAL A 669 84.88 -20.02 2.92
N ASP A 670 85.00 -18.71 3.12
CA ASP A 670 84.00 -17.91 3.82
C ASP A 670 82.83 -17.52 2.88
N HIS A 671 83.15 -17.14 1.64
CA HIS A 671 82.19 -16.60 0.67
C HIS A 671 82.54 -16.98 -0.77
N SER A 672 81.60 -17.60 -1.48
CA SER A 672 81.69 -17.84 -2.92
C SER A 672 81.33 -16.58 -3.73
N PRO A 673 82.24 -16.03 -4.57
CA PRO A 673 81.94 -14.85 -5.41
C PRO A 673 80.98 -15.14 -6.57
N ARG A 674 80.69 -16.43 -6.83
CA ARG A 674 79.60 -16.88 -7.70
C ARG A 674 78.26 -16.70 -7.00
N LEU A 675 78.12 -17.29 -5.81
CA LEU A 675 76.86 -17.30 -5.05
C LEU A 675 76.49 -15.91 -4.49
N GLY A 676 77.47 -15.03 -4.28
CA GLY A 676 77.22 -13.61 -3.93
C GLY A 676 76.43 -12.82 -4.99
N GLN A 677 76.18 -13.38 -6.18
CA GLN A 677 75.30 -12.81 -7.22
C GLN A 677 73.83 -13.23 -7.08
N LEU A 678 73.50 -14.10 -6.11
CA LEU A 678 72.12 -14.42 -5.76
C LEU A 678 71.46 -13.24 -5.02
N MET A 679 70.25 -12.88 -5.41
CA MET A 679 69.43 -11.85 -4.75
C MET A 679 69.02 -12.28 -3.34
N VAL A 680 68.83 -13.58 -3.12
CA VAL A 680 68.45 -14.18 -1.84
C VAL A 680 69.68 -14.78 -1.16
N GLN A 681 70.23 -14.08 -0.19
CA GLN A 681 71.51 -14.42 0.47
C GLN A 681 71.41 -15.65 1.40
N SER A 682 70.22 -16.00 1.89
CA SER A 682 69.98 -17.26 2.62
C SER A 682 70.19 -18.48 1.72
N LEU A 683 69.71 -18.45 0.47
CA LEU A 683 69.98 -19.50 -0.51
C LEU A 683 71.47 -19.58 -0.83
N ALA A 684 72.15 -18.44 -1.02
CA ALA A 684 73.61 -18.41 -1.22
C ALA A 684 74.38 -19.09 -0.08
N THR A 685 73.95 -18.85 1.17
CA THR A 685 74.53 -19.47 2.37
C THR A 685 74.26 -20.98 2.41
N ARG A 686 73.00 -21.41 2.22
CA ARG A 686 72.59 -22.82 2.20
C ARG A 686 73.33 -23.63 1.12
N ILE A 687 73.43 -23.08 -0.10
CA ILE A 687 74.17 -23.70 -1.21
C ILE A 687 75.66 -23.85 -0.88
N HIS A 688 76.26 -22.82 -0.28
CA HIS A 688 77.68 -22.85 0.07
C HIS A 688 77.96 -23.89 1.16
N GLN A 689 77.14 -23.92 2.22
CA GLN A 689 77.28 -24.86 3.33
C GLN A 689 77.08 -26.31 2.87
N ALA A 690 76.03 -26.63 2.12
CA ALA A 690 75.80 -27.99 1.60
C ALA A 690 76.94 -28.48 0.69
N ALA A 691 77.52 -27.60 -0.13
CA ALA A 691 78.69 -27.93 -0.96
C ALA A 691 79.98 -28.12 -0.14
N LEU A 692 80.15 -27.38 0.96
CA LEU A 692 81.27 -27.55 1.90
C LEU A 692 81.11 -28.82 2.74
N GLU A 693 79.89 -29.13 3.21
CA GLU A 693 79.52 -30.36 3.90
C GLU A 693 79.85 -31.59 3.03
N ARG A 694 79.36 -31.65 1.78
CA ARG A 694 79.70 -32.70 0.80
C ARG A 694 81.21 -32.84 0.52
N LEU A 695 81.97 -31.74 0.65
CA LEU A 695 83.45 -31.75 0.60
C LEU A 695 84.07 -32.37 1.87
N ILE A 696 83.49 -32.20 3.06
CA ILE A 696 83.96 -32.88 4.29
C ILE A 696 83.82 -34.40 4.15
N TYR A 697 82.64 -34.92 3.79
CA TYR A 697 82.42 -36.35 3.57
C TYR A 697 83.38 -36.91 2.50
N THR A 698 83.58 -36.16 1.40
CA THR A 698 84.52 -36.56 0.35
C THR A 698 85.98 -36.56 0.84
N TYR A 699 86.36 -35.67 1.76
CA TYR A 699 87.68 -35.67 2.40
C TYR A 699 87.83 -36.77 3.47
N LYS A 700 86.75 -37.15 4.16
CA LYS A 700 86.70 -38.31 5.06
C LYS A 700 87.01 -39.60 4.29
N TRP A 701 86.24 -39.87 3.23
CA TRP A 701 86.47 -40.99 2.31
C TRP A 701 87.89 -40.97 1.70
N PHE A 702 88.38 -39.78 1.32
CA PHE A 702 89.74 -39.62 0.82
C PHE A 702 90.80 -40.03 1.86
N CYS A 703 90.63 -39.64 3.12
CA CYS A 703 91.54 -40.03 4.20
C CYS A 703 91.47 -41.54 4.50
N GLU A 704 90.30 -42.14 4.41
CA GLU A 704 90.08 -43.58 4.61
C GLU A 704 90.77 -44.41 3.53
N GLU A 705 90.64 -44.04 2.25
CA GLU A 705 91.31 -44.77 1.16
C GLU A 705 92.83 -44.56 1.12
N VAL A 706 93.35 -43.45 1.66
CA VAL A 706 94.81 -43.32 1.92
C VAL A 706 95.26 -44.20 3.09
N ARG A 707 94.41 -44.39 4.12
CA ARG A 707 94.68 -45.25 5.29
C ARG A 707 94.51 -46.75 4.99
N ASN A 708 93.68 -47.10 4.01
CA ASN A 708 93.38 -48.47 3.63
C ASN A 708 94.67 -49.24 3.23
N PRO A 709 95.05 -50.32 3.95
CA PRO A 709 96.30 -51.05 3.68
C PRO A 709 96.32 -51.73 2.31
N GLU A 710 95.15 -52.01 1.71
CA GLU A 710 95.07 -52.66 0.40
C GLU A 710 95.58 -51.78 -0.73
N ASN A 711 95.48 -50.45 -0.57
CA ASN A 711 95.93 -49.45 -1.55
C ASN A 711 97.45 -49.21 -1.57
N ARG A 712 98.17 -49.72 -0.54
CA ARG A 712 99.64 -49.78 -0.46
C ARG A 712 100.37 -48.42 -0.46
N TYR A 713 99.78 -47.39 0.14
CA TYR A 713 100.47 -46.12 0.36
C TYR A 713 101.57 -46.25 1.42
N GLU A 714 102.80 -45.86 1.07
CA GLU A 714 103.92 -45.81 2.01
C GLU A 714 103.69 -44.67 3.03
N ALA A 715 103.70 -45.02 4.32
CA ALA A 715 103.56 -44.09 5.45
C ALA A 715 102.31 -43.17 5.41
N ALA A 716 101.14 -43.72 5.05
CA ALA A 716 99.84 -43.03 4.97
C ALA A 716 99.56 -41.96 6.06
N ALA A 717 99.84 -42.25 7.33
CA ALA A 717 99.65 -41.30 8.43
C ALA A 717 100.57 -40.06 8.34
N THR A 718 101.82 -40.24 7.90
CA THR A 718 102.77 -39.13 7.67
C THR A 718 102.42 -38.35 6.39
N LEU A 719 101.84 -39.04 5.40
CA LEU A 719 101.37 -38.47 4.15
C LEU A 719 100.19 -37.52 4.39
N LEU A 720 99.13 -37.98 5.07
CA LEU A 720 97.98 -37.14 5.44
C LEU A 720 98.35 -36.05 6.46
N GLY A 721 99.27 -36.34 7.38
CA GLY A 721 99.75 -35.39 8.40
C GLY A 721 100.74 -34.33 7.89
N SER A 722 101.01 -34.25 6.59
CA SER A 722 102.03 -33.34 6.03
C SER A 722 101.54 -31.90 5.80
N GLU A 723 100.24 -31.70 5.62
CA GLU A 723 99.60 -30.43 5.25
C GLU A 723 98.25 -30.29 5.97
N ARG A 724 97.76 -29.06 6.21
CA ARG A 724 96.44 -28.81 6.84
C ARG A 724 95.32 -29.40 5.95
N PRO A 725 94.33 -30.16 6.49
CA PRO A 725 93.93 -30.34 7.89
C PRO A 725 94.55 -31.58 8.58
N PHE A 726 95.73 -32.03 8.17
CA PHE A 726 96.52 -33.10 8.82
C PHE A 726 95.82 -34.46 8.88
N GLY A 727 94.85 -34.71 7.98
CA GLY A 727 94.01 -35.92 7.97
C GLY A 727 92.95 -35.97 9.09
N GLN A 728 92.61 -34.84 9.71
CA GLN A 728 91.58 -34.75 10.74
C GLN A 728 90.30 -34.12 10.17
N VAL A 729 89.21 -34.90 10.14
CA VAL A 729 87.92 -34.47 9.55
C VAL A 729 87.25 -33.40 10.41
N HIS A 730 87.25 -33.56 11.75
CA HIS A 730 86.76 -32.57 12.71
C HIS A 730 87.34 -31.16 12.53
N LEU A 731 88.59 -31.03 12.05
CA LEU A 731 89.17 -29.72 11.75
C LEU A 731 88.50 -29.04 10.55
N LEU A 732 87.90 -29.77 9.61
CA LEU A 732 87.16 -29.16 8.50
C LEU A 732 85.79 -28.64 8.95
N TRP A 733 85.03 -29.40 9.74
CA TRP A 733 83.79 -28.90 10.38
C TRP A 733 84.05 -27.59 11.12
N GLN A 734 85.12 -27.55 11.95
CA GLN A 734 85.54 -26.34 12.67
C GLN A 734 86.01 -25.19 11.75
N ILE A 735 86.64 -25.48 10.61
CA ILE A 735 87.10 -24.45 9.65
C ILE A 735 85.94 -23.85 8.85
N PHE A 736 84.95 -24.67 8.47
CA PHE A 736 83.78 -24.22 7.71
C PHE A 736 82.66 -23.66 8.59
N GLY A 737 82.75 -23.83 9.92
CA GLY A 737 81.74 -23.35 10.87
C GLY A 737 80.41 -24.09 10.75
N ILE A 738 80.45 -25.37 10.36
CA ILE A 738 79.29 -26.24 10.21
C ILE A 738 79.28 -27.20 11.41
N GLU A 739 78.11 -27.43 12.00
CA GLU A 739 77.96 -28.39 13.11
C GLU A 739 78.06 -29.83 12.58
N GLU A 740 78.85 -30.67 13.27
CA GLU A 740 79.10 -32.06 12.91
C GLU A 740 77.86 -32.89 13.29
N LYS A 741 77.10 -33.33 12.28
CA LYS A 741 76.01 -34.31 12.48
C LYS A 741 76.61 -35.61 13.00
N GLU A 742 75.99 -36.21 14.02
CA GLU A 742 76.38 -37.54 14.48
C GLU A 742 75.86 -38.58 13.47
N GLU A 743 76.64 -39.64 13.19
CA GLU A 743 76.37 -40.64 12.14
C GLU A 743 75.24 -41.64 12.53
N GLY A 744 74.15 -41.15 13.11
CA GLY A 744 72.98 -41.92 13.52
C GLY A 744 71.72 -41.67 12.68
N ASP A 745 71.64 -40.51 12.00
CA ASP A 745 70.41 -40.06 11.33
C ASP A 745 70.40 -40.37 9.81
N GLU A 746 71.52 -40.85 9.23
CA GLU A 746 71.63 -41.16 7.79
C GLU A 746 71.09 -42.57 7.42
N GLU A 747 70.86 -43.47 8.39
CA GLU A 747 70.30 -44.82 8.13
C GLU A 747 68.74 -44.83 8.05
N GLU A 748 68.04 -43.73 8.33
CA GLU A 748 66.55 -43.67 8.27
C GLU A 748 65.99 -43.02 6.98
N GLU A 749 66.81 -42.41 6.09
CA GLU A 749 66.33 -41.78 4.84
C GLU A 749 66.57 -42.59 3.55
N GLU A 750 67.44 -43.62 3.53
CA GLU A 750 67.64 -44.47 2.31
C GLU A 750 66.67 -45.67 2.20
N ASP A 751 66.04 -46.12 3.29
CA ASP A 751 65.17 -47.31 3.31
C ASP A 751 63.73 -47.07 2.74
N ASP A 752 63.31 -45.80 2.57
CA ASP A 752 61.93 -45.44 2.19
C ASP A 752 61.65 -45.43 0.66
N GLU A 753 62.68 -45.53 -0.22
CA GLU A 753 62.49 -45.52 -1.69
C GLU A 753 62.38 -46.92 -2.36
N GLU A 754 62.77 -48.04 -1.71
CA GLU A 754 62.59 -49.40 -2.27
C GLU A 754 61.32 -50.13 -1.77
N GLY A 755 60.33 -49.38 -1.24
CA GLY A 755 59.20 -49.91 -0.46
C GLY A 755 57.82 -50.05 -1.13
N SER A 756 57.67 -49.95 -2.47
CA SER A 756 56.32 -49.86 -3.08
C SER A 756 56.05 -50.56 -4.43
N GLU A 757 56.43 -51.82 -4.60
CA GLU A 757 55.82 -52.71 -5.62
C GLU A 757 55.34 -54.04 -4.99
N GLU A 758 54.23 -54.59 -5.53
CA GLU A 758 53.60 -55.89 -5.21
C GLU A 758 53.05 -56.16 -3.78
N GLU A 759 51.79 -55.79 -3.50
CA GLU A 759 50.69 -56.76 -3.19
C GLU A 759 49.36 -56.08 -2.77
N SER A 760 48.30 -56.23 -3.57
CA SER A 760 46.90 -56.29 -3.08
C SER A 760 46.01 -57.01 -4.10
N GLY A 761 45.53 -58.21 -3.75
CA GLY A 761 44.76 -59.09 -4.64
C GLY A 761 43.24 -58.83 -4.69
N GLU A 762 42.54 -59.79 -5.32
CA GLU A 762 41.10 -59.80 -5.62
C GLU A 762 40.17 -60.00 -4.39
N GLU A 763 38.86 -59.93 -4.68
CA GLU A 763 37.64 -60.10 -3.85
C GLU A 763 37.12 -58.78 -3.26
N GLY A 764 35.94 -58.25 -3.61
CA GLY A 764 34.62 -58.86 -3.89
C GLY A 764 33.62 -58.21 -2.90
N GLU A 765 32.33 -58.01 -3.13
CA GLU A 765 31.40 -58.21 -4.27
C GLU A 765 30.33 -57.09 -4.19
N GLU A 766 29.55 -56.84 -5.25
CA GLU A 766 28.06 -56.89 -5.23
C GLU A 766 27.47 -56.48 -6.59
N GLU A 767 26.32 -57.08 -6.92
CA GLU A 767 25.57 -56.89 -8.16
C GLU A 767 24.52 -55.78 -7.99
N SER A 768 24.10 -55.08 -9.07
CA SER A 768 22.85 -55.44 -9.78
C SER A 768 22.48 -54.51 -10.96
N ASP A 769 21.64 -55.05 -11.85
CA ASP A 769 20.63 -54.38 -12.68
C ASP A 769 21.08 -53.37 -13.79
N GLU A 770 21.53 -53.91 -14.92
CA GLU A 770 20.99 -53.47 -16.23
C GLU A 770 19.74 -54.32 -16.54
N ASP A 771 18.65 -53.68 -17.00
CA ASP A 771 17.42 -54.35 -17.49
C ASP A 771 17.00 -53.67 -18.81
N GLU A 772 16.52 -54.43 -19.80
CA GLU A 772 16.40 -53.98 -21.21
C GLU A 772 15.10 -53.22 -21.53
N GLU A 773 15.18 -52.02 -22.15
CA GLU A 773 14.31 -51.57 -23.29
C GLU A 773 14.84 -50.31 -24.02
#